data_AF-A0AAN7CHH8-F1
#
_entry.id   AF-A0AAN7CHH8-F1
#
_cell.length_a   1.000
_cell.length_b   1.000
_cell.length_c   1.000
_cell.angle_alpha   90.00
_cell.angle_beta   90.00
_cell.angle_gamma   90.00
#
_symmetry.space_group_name_H-M   'P 1'
#
loop_
_entity.id
_entity.type
_entity.pdbx_description
1 polymer ?
#
loop_
_entity_poly.entity_id
_entity_poly.type
_entity_poly.pdbx_seq_one_letter_code
_entity_poly.pdbx_strand_id
1 'polypeptide(L)'
;MAARQQLTPVLRRLRAGRCSAKLGRQATLQLLPSGAVRCFSESRPRKFTSETYPDIKRHSRFAQLTQDHVAYFRELLGSESAVIDGLNNSDAADDIEPFNSDWMRKYRGHCKLVLKPGSTDEVSKILKYCNDNMLAVVPQGGNTGLVGGSVPVFDEIVINMSRMNQILDFDEVSGTLVAEAGCILEVVDQFLASKGYIFPLDLGAKGSCQIGGNVSTNAGGLRLLRYGSLHGTVLGIEAVLADGTIVDDLCKLRKNNTGYDLKQLFIGAEGTIGIITKVSIQCPQRSPAQNVAFFGLDSFDKVQQAFREAKGQLSEILSAFELMDEGSQALVRQVTNNKRPLEGRYPFYCLIETSGSNADHDSEKLAAFLEDVMEKGIVADGTLAQDETQIRSLWAWREGITEALSHLGGTYKYDVSIPLKELYQLVEDTRTRVDEAGLLGDTEDFPVRAVVGYGHMGDANLHLNVSTRRFDARVEKVLEPFVYEWIAERQGSISAEHGLGLMKKKFIGYSRNPTMVGLMKNIKDSFDPCDNQRPFCRKCIDGGRECAGYERETVFIIGTIEDQGRCSSHPPRVVKPKKGKGAPKAAGAGSGEDERFELTAKEPLRPAWDDLISVSSRGKSYRLQIAALHTNLQAVTRAAADDDGDRAGDGKPVFLSLPPYEPPGIQSGLGEGEFRLSSQCLVHLATSDEEEGAGTGSATESICLFLYEFNNSSYFSTQPHWKDTSAHLDAVRRMGPEHFRSFPNHHFFVRVYRPSAIFTALLSRTPTFLAEPQWLSTPFESHGKCPLDHLLDILVLLPSLFARTDRVLAHEHTLARRLMAQDLLNNCLDVEAQLGRWFASLQGQGQGSSSSLPTSSATPPPSSSSSLLLGVSNLNATPSSSSASTVAFPFPEVLQSPQGGGGGGGGGNDRLTALALTYYYTSLVLFYPGIWRLYFAAVLEPVQVQVQDHHTHHTHHSSSPSSLVVPPRFQTLDPMRYSLSRTRECAGHVCRGLAYLLSDDESGGSGSAVQPDLLWHPFSVVRRFYEEEEMVAVGASASARASARLELMWCEGFRERLLARGREIREVVQGRMWVDLASF
;
A
#
# COMPACT_ATOMS: atom_id res chain seq x y z
N MET A 1 -33.15 -41.35 -8.95
CA MET A 1 -34.52 -41.49 -9.51
C MET A 1 -35.55 -41.84 -8.40
N ALA A 2 -35.51 -41.14 -7.26
CA ALA A 2 -36.54 -41.20 -6.21
C ALA A 2 -36.40 -39.96 -5.29
N ALA A 3 -36.48 -38.76 -5.87
CA ALA A 3 -36.55 -37.47 -5.16
C ALA A 3 -36.90 -36.33 -6.15
N ARG A 4 -37.90 -36.55 -7.03
CA ARG A 4 -38.25 -35.59 -8.11
C ARG A 4 -39.75 -35.30 -8.20
N GLN A 5 -40.48 -35.49 -7.12
CA GLN A 5 -41.92 -35.19 -7.03
C GLN A 5 -42.22 -34.55 -5.69
N GLN A 6 -42.16 -33.22 -5.63
CA GLN A 6 -43.00 -32.34 -4.79
C GLN A 6 -42.47 -30.91 -4.88
N LEU A 7 -42.84 -30.17 -5.93
CA LEU A 7 -42.78 -28.70 -5.97
C LEU A 7 -43.73 -28.19 -7.07
N THR A 8 -45.02 -28.05 -6.72
CA THR A 8 -45.93 -27.00 -7.23
C THR A 8 -47.22 -27.04 -6.40
N PRO A 9 -47.66 -25.90 -5.82
CA PRO A 9 -48.48 -25.00 -6.62
C PRO A 9 -48.20 -23.51 -6.35
N VAL A 10 -47.32 -22.90 -7.14
CA VAL A 10 -47.45 -21.51 -7.62
C VAL A 10 -47.11 -21.57 -9.11
N LEU A 11 -47.82 -20.81 -9.96
CA LEU A 11 -47.82 -20.88 -11.43
C LEU A 11 -48.79 -21.89 -12.04
N ARG A 12 -50.05 -21.44 -12.20
CA ARG A 12 -51.02 -22.04 -13.11
C ARG A 12 -51.50 -20.99 -14.11
N ARG A 13 -50.78 -20.86 -15.23
CA ARG A 13 -51.31 -20.52 -16.57
C ARG A 13 -50.14 -20.53 -17.55
N LEU A 14 -50.02 -21.58 -18.36
CA LEU A 14 -49.55 -21.53 -19.74
C LEU A 14 -49.96 -22.86 -20.43
N ARG A 15 -50.61 -22.75 -21.59
CA ARG A 15 -51.25 -23.85 -22.32
C ARG A 15 -50.24 -24.63 -23.15
N ALA A 16 -50.31 -25.95 -23.09
CA ALA A 16 -49.64 -26.85 -24.02
C ALA A 16 -50.45 -27.03 -25.31
N GLY A 17 -49.82 -26.79 -26.46
CA GLY A 17 -50.26 -27.26 -27.78
C GLY A 17 -49.38 -28.43 -28.22
N ARG A 18 -49.96 -29.63 -28.32
CA ARG A 18 -49.33 -30.84 -28.90
C ARG A 18 -49.39 -30.78 -30.43
N CYS A 19 -48.32 -31.20 -31.13
CA CYS A 19 -48.48 -32.21 -32.18
C CYS A 19 -47.16 -32.90 -32.60
N SER A 20 -47.38 -34.07 -33.21
CA SER A 20 -46.52 -35.26 -33.37
C SER A 20 -45.27 -35.14 -34.27
N ALA A 21 -44.33 -36.06 -34.01
CA ALA A 21 -43.05 -36.26 -34.68
C ALA A 21 -43.15 -36.79 -36.13
N LYS A 22 -42.11 -36.48 -36.92
CA LYS A 22 -41.55 -37.38 -37.95
C LYS A 22 -40.02 -37.26 -37.93
N LEU A 23 -39.36 -38.40 -37.69
CA LEU A 23 -37.93 -38.61 -37.86
C LEU A 23 -37.53 -38.39 -39.34
N GLY A 24 -36.35 -37.79 -39.55
CA GLY A 24 -35.68 -37.85 -40.84
C GLY A 24 -34.41 -37.02 -40.95
N ARG A 25 -33.27 -37.73 -40.93
CA ARG A 25 -31.96 -37.40 -41.53
C ARG A 25 -30.91 -36.68 -40.67
N GLN A 26 -29.75 -37.32 -40.66
CA GLN A 26 -28.42 -36.86 -40.30
C GLN A 26 -28.20 -35.41 -40.73
N ALA A 27 -27.80 -34.55 -39.80
CA ALA A 27 -27.23 -33.23 -40.09
C ALA A 27 -25.77 -33.24 -39.68
N THR A 28 -24.93 -33.47 -40.67
CA THR A 28 -23.50 -33.12 -40.71
C THR A 28 -23.32 -31.70 -40.19
N LEU A 29 -22.38 -31.52 -39.26
CA LEU A 29 -21.92 -30.20 -38.83
C LEU A 29 -21.34 -29.47 -40.06
N GLN A 30 -22.15 -28.65 -40.72
CA GLN A 30 -21.64 -27.70 -41.70
C GLN A 30 -20.95 -26.58 -40.93
N LEU A 31 -19.63 -26.70 -40.82
CA LEU A 31 -18.74 -25.55 -40.74
C LEU A 31 -19.20 -24.54 -41.79
N LEU A 32 -19.70 -23.39 -41.34
CA LEU A 32 -19.89 -22.25 -42.21
C LEU A 32 -18.53 -21.90 -42.82
N PRO A 33 -18.43 -21.78 -44.14
CA PRO A 33 -17.15 -21.53 -44.79
C PRO A 33 -16.62 -20.15 -44.40
N SER A 34 -15.31 -20.11 -44.20
CA SER A 34 -14.45 -18.93 -44.03
C SER A 34 -14.43 -18.03 -45.28
N GLY A 35 -15.59 -17.59 -45.74
CA GLY A 35 -15.78 -16.94 -47.03
C GLY A 35 -17.00 -16.02 -47.04
N ALA A 36 -16.91 -14.90 -46.32
CA ALA A 36 -17.76 -13.74 -46.57
C ALA A 36 -17.03 -12.45 -46.14
N VAL A 37 -15.86 -12.21 -46.75
CA VAL A 37 -15.39 -10.83 -46.98
C VAL A 37 -16.39 -10.22 -47.96
N ARG A 38 -17.45 -9.60 -47.46
CA ARG A 38 -18.27 -8.69 -48.26
C ARG A 38 -17.80 -7.27 -47.96
N CYS A 39 -17.11 -6.72 -48.94
CA CYS A 39 -16.72 -5.32 -49.08
C CYS A 39 -17.81 -4.38 -48.56
N PHE A 40 -17.56 -3.75 -47.41
CA PHE A 40 -18.07 -2.41 -47.18
C PHE A 40 -17.12 -1.45 -47.86
N SER A 41 -17.62 -0.84 -48.95
CA SER A 41 -17.28 0.50 -49.48
C SER A 41 -15.83 0.96 -49.28
N GLU A 42 -15.06 1.06 -50.37
CA GLU A 42 -13.81 1.84 -50.53
C GLU A 42 -13.53 2.79 -49.35
N SER A 43 -12.93 2.26 -48.28
CA SER A 43 -12.71 3.07 -47.10
C SER A 43 -11.48 3.91 -47.38
N ARG A 44 -11.63 5.23 -47.43
CA ARG A 44 -10.51 6.17 -47.41
C ARG A 44 -9.44 5.67 -46.41
N PRO A 45 -8.14 5.73 -46.75
CA PRO A 45 -7.09 5.29 -45.85
C PRO A 45 -7.27 5.98 -44.49
N ARG A 46 -7.34 5.17 -43.44
CA ARG A 46 -7.52 5.65 -42.06
C ARG A 46 -6.29 6.44 -41.67
N LYS A 47 -6.52 7.66 -41.17
CA LYS A 47 -5.45 8.53 -40.67
C LYS A 47 -4.67 7.83 -39.56
N PHE A 48 -3.38 8.11 -39.49
CA PHE A 48 -2.57 7.64 -38.37
C PHE A 48 -3.01 8.34 -37.07
N THR A 49 -2.74 7.70 -35.93
CA THR A 49 -3.00 8.29 -34.60
C THR A 49 -2.33 9.65 -34.48
N SER A 50 -1.08 9.76 -34.93
CA SER A 50 -0.31 11.01 -34.94
C SER A 50 -0.91 12.13 -35.82
N GLU A 51 -1.69 11.77 -36.85
CA GLU A 51 -2.39 12.74 -37.71
C GLU A 51 -3.75 13.15 -37.13
N THR A 52 -4.38 12.24 -36.39
CA THR A 52 -5.68 12.45 -35.74
C THR A 52 -5.52 13.26 -34.46
N TYR A 53 -4.42 13.08 -33.74
CA TYR A 53 -4.09 13.75 -32.49
C TYR A 53 -2.73 14.49 -32.60
N PRO A 54 -2.69 15.64 -33.30
CA PRO A 54 -1.45 16.34 -33.61
C PRO A 54 -0.70 16.89 -32.39
N ASP A 55 -1.38 17.02 -31.24
CA ASP A 55 -0.77 17.43 -29.97
C ASP A 55 0.14 16.34 -29.38
N ILE A 56 -0.02 15.09 -29.81
CA ILE A 56 0.86 13.99 -29.44
C ILE A 56 2.03 14.01 -30.42
N LYS A 57 3.24 14.24 -29.91
CA LYS A 57 4.46 14.36 -30.71
C LYS A 57 5.40 13.19 -30.49
N ARG A 58 6.06 12.75 -31.56
CA ARG A 58 7.11 11.74 -31.48
C ARG A 58 8.29 12.34 -30.72
N HIS A 59 8.68 11.73 -29.61
CA HIS A 59 9.82 12.23 -28.84
C HIS A 59 11.11 12.06 -29.65
N SER A 60 11.91 13.13 -29.75
CA SER A 60 13.18 13.15 -30.49
C SER A 60 14.29 12.29 -29.87
N ARG A 61 14.07 11.72 -28.68
CA ARG A 61 15.05 10.89 -27.96
C ARG A 61 15.18 9.50 -28.56
N PHE A 62 14.11 9.01 -29.18
CA PHE A 62 14.07 7.69 -29.77
C PHE A 62 14.69 7.70 -31.16
N ALA A 63 15.63 6.78 -31.38
CA ALA A 63 16.24 6.55 -32.67
C ALA A 63 15.18 6.08 -33.68
N GLN A 64 15.47 6.27 -34.97
CA GLN A 64 14.69 5.65 -36.03
C GLN A 64 15.24 4.26 -36.32
N LEU A 65 14.36 3.35 -36.74
CA LEU A 65 14.77 2.00 -37.13
C LEU A 65 15.66 2.03 -38.38
N THR A 66 16.76 1.27 -38.35
CA THR A 66 17.71 1.13 -39.46
C THR A 66 17.78 -0.33 -39.94
N GLN A 67 18.42 -0.57 -41.08
CA GLN A 67 18.63 -1.93 -41.60
C GLN A 67 19.48 -2.78 -40.66
N ASP A 68 20.46 -2.18 -39.99
CA ASP A 68 21.33 -2.86 -39.02
C ASP A 68 20.55 -3.35 -37.80
N HIS A 69 19.56 -2.57 -37.33
CA HIS A 69 18.67 -3.01 -36.25
C HIS A 69 17.86 -4.24 -36.65
N VAL A 70 17.30 -4.23 -37.87
CA VAL A 70 16.53 -5.38 -38.39
C VAL A 70 17.43 -6.61 -38.54
N ALA A 71 18.67 -6.44 -39.04
CA ALA A 71 19.63 -7.52 -39.17
C ALA A 71 19.97 -8.16 -37.81
N TYR A 72 20.19 -7.33 -36.78
CA TYR A 72 20.41 -7.81 -35.40
C TYR A 72 19.25 -8.68 -34.90
N PHE A 73 18.00 -8.23 -35.06
CA PHE A 73 16.84 -8.99 -34.57
C PHE A 73 16.60 -10.28 -35.36
N ARG A 74 16.90 -10.30 -36.67
CA ARG A 74 16.86 -11.53 -37.48
C ARG A 74 17.88 -12.55 -37.01
N GLU A 75 19.10 -12.12 -36.74
CA GLU A 75 20.15 -12.99 -36.19
C GLU A 75 19.75 -13.51 -34.80
N LEU A 76 19.22 -12.64 -33.94
CA LEU A 76 18.79 -13.00 -32.59
C LEU A 76 17.66 -14.03 -32.56
N LEU A 77 16.61 -13.84 -33.38
CA LEU A 77 15.40 -14.67 -33.34
C LEU A 77 15.46 -15.89 -34.25
N GLY A 78 16.42 -15.94 -35.19
CA GLY A 78 16.78 -17.11 -36.00
C GLY A 78 15.73 -17.65 -36.98
N SER A 79 14.45 -17.23 -36.87
CA SER A 79 13.34 -17.67 -37.70
C SER A 79 12.75 -16.52 -38.50
N GLU A 80 12.55 -16.71 -39.80
CA GLU A 80 11.90 -15.70 -40.66
C GLU A 80 10.49 -15.35 -40.18
N SER A 81 9.75 -16.31 -39.60
CA SER A 81 8.39 -16.06 -39.06
C SER A 81 8.37 -15.26 -37.75
N ALA A 82 9.53 -15.08 -37.11
CA ALA A 82 9.66 -14.35 -35.86
C ALA A 82 9.87 -12.84 -36.05
N VAL A 83 10.19 -12.40 -37.28
CA VAL A 83 10.46 -11.00 -37.62
C VAL A 83 9.65 -10.60 -38.84
N ILE A 84 8.69 -9.68 -38.67
CA ILE A 84 8.00 -9.05 -39.80
C ILE A 84 8.68 -7.72 -40.08
N ASP A 85 9.40 -7.64 -41.20
CA ASP A 85 10.22 -6.49 -41.60
C ASP A 85 9.54 -5.70 -42.73
N GLY A 86 8.92 -4.57 -42.38
CA GLY A 86 8.36 -3.61 -43.33
C GLY A 86 9.32 -2.48 -43.68
N LEU A 87 10.56 -2.49 -43.15
CA LEU A 87 11.57 -1.49 -43.48
C LEU A 87 12.28 -1.84 -44.79
N ASN A 88 12.67 -3.10 -44.96
CA ASN A 88 13.37 -3.56 -46.17
C ASN A 88 12.46 -4.27 -47.18
N ASN A 89 11.25 -4.65 -46.78
CA ASN A 89 10.29 -5.31 -47.64
C ASN A 89 8.96 -4.52 -47.66
N SER A 90 8.73 -3.77 -48.74
CA SER A 90 7.48 -3.05 -48.94
C SER A 90 6.26 -3.96 -49.03
N ASP A 91 6.45 -5.21 -49.42
CA ASP A 91 5.36 -6.19 -49.57
C ASP A 91 4.88 -6.73 -48.21
N ALA A 92 5.65 -6.49 -47.13
CA ALA A 92 5.25 -6.85 -45.76
C ALA A 92 4.30 -5.82 -45.11
N ALA A 93 3.89 -4.77 -45.84
CA ALA A 93 2.99 -3.74 -45.31
C ALA A 93 1.64 -4.32 -44.88
N ASP A 94 1.08 -5.26 -45.66
CA ASP A 94 -0.19 -5.92 -45.35
C ASP A 94 -0.07 -6.84 -44.13
N ASP A 95 1.08 -7.47 -43.92
CA ASP A 95 1.35 -8.34 -42.76
C ASP A 95 1.53 -7.55 -41.45
N ILE A 96 1.99 -6.28 -41.54
CA ILE A 96 2.20 -5.40 -40.38
C ILE A 96 0.93 -4.66 -39.96
N GLU A 97 0.04 -4.36 -40.90
CA GLU A 97 -1.17 -3.57 -40.64
C GLU A 97 -2.03 -4.07 -39.45
N PRO A 98 -2.23 -5.40 -39.25
CA PRO A 98 -2.98 -5.90 -38.09
C PRO A 98 -2.36 -5.55 -36.72
N PHE A 99 -1.05 -5.28 -36.68
CA PHE A 99 -0.33 -4.89 -35.46
C PHE A 99 -0.38 -3.37 -35.22
N ASN A 100 -0.67 -2.59 -36.26
CA ASN A 100 -0.81 -1.14 -36.19
C ASN A 100 -2.23 -0.68 -35.86
N SER A 101 -3.27 -1.46 -36.18
CA SER A 101 -4.67 -1.10 -35.89
C SER A 101 -5.14 -1.71 -34.57
N ASP A 102 -5.78 -0.92 -33.72
CA ASP A 102 -6.43 -1.44 -32.50
C ASP A 102 -7.75 -2.15 -32.81
N TRP A 103 -8.30 -2.86 -31.82
CA TRP A 103 -9.54 -3.62 -31.95
C TRP A 103 -10.75 -2.75 -32.30
N MET A 104 -10.85 -1.57 -31.68
CA MET A 104 -11.94 -0.62 -31.97
C MET A 104 -11.75 0.12 -33.29
N ARG A 105 -10.62 -0.08 -33.98
CA ARG A 105 -10.31 0.58 -35.24
C ARG A 105 -10.34 2.11 -35.08
N LYS A 106 -9.96 2.62 -33.91
CA LYS A 106 -9.87 4.04 -33.53
C LYS A 106 -8.43 4.56 -33.61
N TYR A 107 -7.45 3.73 -33.25
CA TYR A 107 -6.03 4.06 -33.22
C TYR A 107 -5.28 3.26 -34.27
N ARG A 108 -4.37 3.93 -35.00
CA ARG A 108 -3.55 3.32 -36.04
C ARG A 108 -2.11 3.84 -35.99
N GLY A 109 -1.17 2.97 -35.67
CA GLY A 109 0.27 3.25 -35.68
C GLY A 109 0.91 3.16 -37.06
N HIS A 110 2.22 3.42 -37.13
CA HIS A 110 3.05 3.22 -38.33
C HIS A 110 4.35 2.48 -38.03
N CYS A 111 4.27 1.48 -37.14
CA CYS A 111 5.35 0.54 -36.91
C CYS A 111 5.79 -0.12 -38.22
N LYS A 112 7.10 -0.38 -38.34
CA LYS A 112 7.74 -1.05 -39.48
C LYS A 112 8.40 -2.38 -39.12
N LEU A 113 8.35 -2.79 -37.86
CA LEU A 113 9.00 -4.00 -37.38
C LEU A 113 8.22 -4.65 -36.24
N VAL A 114 7.81 -5.91 -36.46
CA VAL A 114 7.17 -6.73 -35.44
C VAL A 114 8.12 -7.88 -35.07
N LEU A 115 8.39 -8.02 -33.78
CA LEU A 115 9.22 -9.08 -33.21
C LEU A 115 8.33 -10.04 -32.43
N LYS A 116 8.49 -11.35 -32.67
CA LYS A 116 7.75 -12.41 -31.99
C LYS A 116 8.74 -13.31 -31.24
N PRO A 117 9.19 -12.94 -30.03
CA PRO A 117 10.08 -13.79 -29.24
C PRO A 117 9.39 -15.09 -28.84
N GLY A 118 10.15 -16.17 -28.75
CA GLY A 118 9.73 -17.50 -28.29
C GLY A 118 10.28 -17.88 -26.92
N SER A 119 11.00 -16.99 -26.22
CA SER A 119 11.49 -17.22 -24.86
C SER A 119 11.75 -15.93 -24.09
N THR A 120 11.84 -16.02 -22.76
CA THR A 120 12.19 -14.90 -21.86
C THR A 120 13.57 -14.32 -22.16
N ASP A 121 14.54 -15.16 -22.53
CA ASP A 121 15.89 -14.74 -22.90
C ASP A 121 15.91 -13.91 -24.20
N GLU A 122 15.10 -14.29 -25.18
CA GLU A 122 14.89 -13.48 -26.39
C GLU A 122 14.27 -12.12 -26.06
N VAL A 123 13.26 -12.06 -25.18
CA VAL A 123 12.66 -10.79 -24.72
C VAL A 123 13.70 -9.92 -24.01
N SER A 124 14.50 -10.50 -23.11
CA SER A 124 15.60 -9.83 -22.41
C SER A 124 16.60 -9.21 -23.38
N LYS A 125 17.07 -9.98 -24.37
CA LYS A 125 18.02 -9.48 -25.38
C LYS A 125 17.42 -8.41 -26.28
N ILE A 126 16.14 -8.55 -26.67
CA ILE A 126 15.42 -7.52 -27.43
C ILE A 126 15.37 -6.22 -26.64
N LEU A 127 14.86 -6.26 -25.41
CA LEU A 127 14.67 -5.05 -24.59
C LEU A 127 16.02 -4.39 -24.27
N LYS A 128 17.03 -5.18 -23.92
CA LYS A 128 18.39 -4.69 -23.75
C LYS A 128 18.90 -3.95 -24.99
N TYR A 129 18.76 -4.54 -26.17
CA TYR A 129 19.21 -3.91 -27.41
C TYR A 129 18.43 -2.63 -27.72
N CYS A 130 17.11 -2.65 -27.55
CA CYS A 130 16.28 -1.47 -27.74
C CYS A 130 16.64 -0.35 -26.75
N ASN A 131 16.98 -0.71 -25.51
CA ASN A 131 17.45 0.24 -24.50
C ASN A 131 18.80 0.85 -24.85
N ASP A 132 19.76 0.02 -25.25
CA ASP A 132 21.10 0.46 -25.64
C ASP A 132 21.09 1.39 -26.88
N ASN A 133 20.07 1.24 -27.76
CA ASN A 133 19.91 2.00 -29.01
C ASN A 133 18.76 3.01 -29.00
N MET A 134 18.08 3.22 -27.87
CA MET A 134 16.94 4.14 -27.75
C MET A 134 15.81 3.87 -28.77
N LEU A 135 15.42 2.62 -28.98
CA LEU A 135 14.38 2.22 -29.94
C LEU A 135 13.07 1.89 -29.25
N ALA A 136 12.09 2.78 -29.28
CA ALA A 136 10.82 2.60 -28.58
C ALA A 136 10.12 1.26 -28.87
N VAL A 137 9.46 0.67 -27.86
CA VAL A 137 8.76 -0.62 -27.96
C VAL A 137 7.34 -0.54 -27.44
N VAL A 138 6.45 -1.36 -28.03
CA VAL A 138 5.08 -1.61 -27.56
C VAL A 138 4.88 -3.11 -27.37
N PRO A 139 4.69 -3.61 -26.14
CA PRO A 139 4.31 -5.00 -25.93
C PRO A 139 2.88 -5.23 -26.42
N GLN A 140 2.67 -6.34 -27.12
CA GLN A 140 1.36 -6.69 -27.66
C GLN A 140 1.03 -8.16 -27.41
N GLY A 141 -0.11 -8.40 -26.77
CA GLY A 141 -0.70 -9.73 -26.65
C GLY A 141 -1.66 -10.03 -27.80
N GLY A 142 -2.90 -10.39 -27.47
CA GLY A 142 -3.99 -10.64 -28.43
C GLY A 142 -4.57 -9.41 -29.14
N ASN A 143 -4.06 -8.21 -28.86
CA ASN A 143 -4.54 -6.93 -29.40
C ASN A 143 -6.07 -6.70 -29.22
N THR A 144 -6.60 -7.04 -28.05
CA THR A 144 -8.03 -6.88 -27.70
C THR A 144 -8.30 -5.72 -26.75
N GLY A 145 -7.29 -4.90 -26.42
CA GLY A 145 -7.43 -3.75 -25.52
C GLY A 145 -8.27 -2.63 -26.15
N LEU A 146 -9.01 -1.89 -25.31
CA LEU A 146 -10.00 -0.89 -25.75
C LEU A 146 -9.59 0.57 -25.49
N VAL A 147 -8.33 0.79 -25.14
CA VAL A 147 -7.80 2.10 -24.73
C VAL A 147 -6.61 2.56 -25.57
N GLY A 148 -6.30 1.85 -26.65
CA GLY A 148 -5.18 2.16 -27.55
C GLY A 148 -3.79 1.88 -26.95
N GLY A 149 -3.70 1.14 -25.85
CA GLY A 149 -2.41 0.77 -25.24
C GLY A 149 -1.68 -0.38 -25.93
N SER A 150 -2.39 -1.18 -26.75
CA SER A 150 -1.83 -2.35 -27.43
C SER A 150 -1.22 -2.05 -28.80
N VAL A 151 -1.28 -0.81 -29.28
CA VAL A 151 -0.79 -0.44 -30.62
C VAL A 151 0.16 0.76 -30.59
N PRO A 152 1.09 0.85 -31.55
CA PRO A 152 1.98 2.00 -31.72
C PRO A 152 1.23 3.30 -31.97
N VAL A 153 1.81 4.43 -31.53
CA VAL A 153 1.36 5.77 -31.94
C VAL A 153 2.16 6.24 -33.15
N PHE A 154 3.47 5.98 -33.12
CA PHE A 154 4.42 6.32 -34.15
C PHE A 154 5.03 5.05 -34.78
N ASP A 155 6.35 4.94 -34.70
CA ASP A 155 7.19 3.91 -35.29
C ASP A 155 7.77 2.94 -34.25
N GLU A 156 7.14 2.85 -33.07
CA GLU A 156 7.56 1.92 -32.01
C GLU A 156 7.59 0.47 -32.54
N ILE A 157 8.59 -0.31 -32.12
CA ILE A 157 8.71 -1.73 -32.45
C ILE A 157 7.64 -2.51 -31.67
N VAL A 158 6.84 -3.31 -32.35
CA VAL A 158 5.87 -4.18 -31.67
C VAL A 158 6.57 -5.46 -31.22
N ILE A 159 6.51 -5.75 -29.92
CA ILE A 159 6.95 -7.03 -29.35
C ILE A 159 5.70 -7.86 -29.08
N ASN A 160 5.42 -8.82 -29.96
CA ASN A 160 4.23 -9.63 -29.90
C ASN A 160 4.49 -10.99 -29.22
N MET A 161 3.72 -11.29 -28.17
CA MET A 161 3.97 -12.44 -27.29
C MET A 161 3.43 -13.78 -27.80
N SER A 162 2.80 -13.83 -28.99
CA SER A 162 2.06 -15.01 -29.49
C SER A 162 2.87 -16.30 -29.64
N ARG A 163 4.20 -16.22 -29.75
CA ARG A 163 5.08 -17.41 -29.81
C ARG A 163 5.42 -17.99 -28.43
N MET A 164 5.25 -17.22 -27.35
CA MET A 164 5.38 -17.70 -25.96
C MET A 164 4.01 -18.18 -25.47
N ASN A 165 3.54 -19.32 -25.96
CA ASN A 165 2.18 -19.82 -25.77
C ASN A 165 2.10 -21.20 -25.11
N GLN A 166 3.12 -21.60 -24.35
CA GLN A 166 3.16 -22.91 -23.69
C GLN A 166 2.57 -22.87 -22.27
N ILE A 167 1.78 -23.90 -21.95
CA ILE A 167 1.44 -24.23 -20.56
C ILE A 167 2.63 -25.02 -20.01
N LEU A 168 3.26 -24.50 -18.95
CA LEU A 168 4.53 -25.02 -18.44
C LEU A 168 4.33 -26.04 -17.33
N ASP A 169 3.37 -25.80 -16.43
CA ASP A 169 3.08 -26.68 -15.31
C ASP A 169 1.65 -26.49 -14.79
N PHE A 170 1.07 -27.55 -14.22
CA PHE A 170 -0.19 -27.49 -13.51
C PHE A 170 -0.20 -28.49 -12.34
N ASP A 171 -0.33 -27.97 -11.12
CA ASP A 171 -0.48 -28.78 -9.92
C ASP A 171 -1.98 -29.00 -9.65
N GLU A 172 -2.45 -30.22 -9.89
CA GLU A 172 -3.86 -30.60 -9.69
C GLU A 172 -4.29 -30.63 -8.21
N VAL A 173 -3.35 -30.67 -7.27
CA VAL A 173 -3.64 -30.63 -5.83
C VAL A 173 -3.85 -29.20 -5.37
N SER A 174 -2.94 -28.29 -5.73
CA SER A 174 -3.05 -26.89 -5.35
C SER A 174 -4.00 -26.09 -6.25
N GLY A 175 -4.23 -26.54 -7.49
CA GLY A 175 -4.90 -25.78 -8.54
C GLY A 175 -4.03 -24.66 -9.12
N THR A 176 -2.71 -24.72 -8.99
CA THR A 176 -1.79 -23.69 -9.49
C THR A 176 -1.39 -24.00 -10.93
N LEU A 177 -1.60 -23.03 -11.83
CA LEU A 177 -1.16 -23.06 -13.22
C LEU A 177 0.06 -22.17 -13.41
N VAL A 178 1.07 -22.64 -14.14
CA VAL A 178 2.14 -21.81 -14.70
C VAL A 178 2.09 -21.87 -16.22
N ALA A 179 1.97 -20.71 -16.87
CA ALA A 179 1.87 -20.59 -18.31
C ALA A 179 2.64 -19.37 -18.83
N GLU A 180 3.04 -19.42 -20.09
CA GLU A 180 3.63 -18.28 -20.77
C GLU A 180 2.58 -17.19 -21.07
N ALA A 181 3.05 -15.95 -21.14
CA ALA A 181 2.21 -14.76 -21.28
C ALA A 181 1.35 -14.73 -22.56
N GLY A 182 1.80 -15.40 -23.63
CA GLY A 182 1.11 -15.46 -24.92
C GLY A 182 0.05 -16.56 -25.03
N CYS A 183 -0.19 -17.35 -23.97
CA CYS A 183 -1.28 -18.33 -23.96
C CYS A 183 -2.64 -17.63 -24.09
N ILE A 184 -3.46 -18.09 -25.05
CA ILE A 184 -4.83 -17.61 -25.25
C ILE A 184 -5.71 -18.09 -24.09
N LEU A 185 -6.51 -17.19 -23.51
CA LEU A 185 -7.35 -17.49 -22.34
C LEU A 185 -8.26 -18.71 -22.56
N GLU A 186 -8.97 -18.77 -23.69
CA GLU A 186 -9.87 -19.89 -24.02
C GLU A 186 -9.11 -21.23 -24.10
N VAL A 187 -7.91 -21.25 -24.70
CA VAL A 187 -7.09 -22.47 -24.79
C VAL A 187 -6.69 -22.95 -23.40
N VAL A 188 -6.34 -22.02 -22.50
CA VAL A 188 -6.00 -22.36 -21.12
C VAL A 188 -7.22 -22.82 -20.33
N ASP A 189 -8.39 -22.19 -20.47
CA ASP A 189 -9.60 -22.66 -19.80
C ASP A 189 -10.02 -24.06 -20.30
N GLN A 190 -9.87 -24.36 -21.59
CA GLN A 190 -10.12 -25.69 -22.14
C GLN A 190 -9.16 -26.75 -21.58
N PHE A 191 -7.87 -26.41 -21.43
CA PHE A 191 -6.91 -27.27 -20.76
C PHE A 191 -7.32 -27.55 -19.31
N LEU A 192 -7.66 -26.50 -18.55
CA LEU A 192 -8.12 -26.62 -17.16
C LEU A 192 -9.44 -27.40 -17.05
N ALA A 193 -10.34 -27.24 -18.03
CA ALA A 193 -11.61 -27.98 -18.08
C ALA A 193 -11.39 -29.49 -18.10
N SER A 194 -10.41 -29.97 -18.88
CA SER A 194 -10.05 -31.39 -18.94
C SER A 194 -9.55 -31.96 -17.60
N LYS A 195 -9.14 -31.08 -16.68
CA LYS A 195 -8.64 -31.41 -15.35
C LYS A 195 -9.63 -31.10 -14.23
N GLY A 196 -10.84 -30.64 -14.55
CA GLY A 196 -11.86 -30.27 -13.56
C GLY A 196 -11.62 -28.91 -12.90
N TYR A 197 -10.93 -27.98 -13.58
CA TYR A 197 -10.66 -26.62 -13.14
C TYR A 197 -11.20 -25.58 -14.14
N ILE A 198 -11.21 -24.32 -13.72
CA ILE A 198 -11.51 -23.15 -14.56
C ILE A 198 -10.39 -22.11 -14.41
N PHE A 199 -10.22 -21.26 -15.41
CA PHE A 199 -9.47 -20.02 -15.22
C PHE A 199 -10.28 -19.08 -14.29
N PRO A 200 -9.65 -18.32 -13.35
CA PRO A 200 -10.38 -17.49 -12.39
C PRO A 200 -11.09 -16.27 -13.01
N LEU A 201 -10.90 -16.05 -14.30
CA LEU A 201 -11.43 -14.91 -15.06
C LEU A 201 -12.08 -15.41 -16.35
N ASP A 202 -13.15 -14.75 -16.77
CA ASP A 202 -13.79 -14.98 -18.07
C ASP A 202 -14.29 -13.65 -18.65
N LEU A 203 -14.11 -13.46 -19.96
CA LEU A 203 -14.45 -12.22 -20.65
C LEU A 203 -14.76 -12.47 -22.14
N GLY A 204 -15.48 -11.55 -22.77
CA GLY A 204 -15.97 -11.73 -24.15
C GLY A 204 -14.86 -11.93 -25.20
N ALA A 205 -13.63 -11.46 -24.92
CA ALA A 205 -12.47 -11.61 -25.82
C ALA A 205 -11.67 -12.91 -25.60
N LYS A 206 -12.19 -13.90 -24.84
CA LYS A 206 -11.45 -15.10 -24.40
C LYS A 206 -10.78 -15.89 -25.52
N GLY A 207 -11.36 -15.90 -26.73
CA GLY A 207 -10.81 -16.59 -27.91
C GLY A 207 -9.55 -15.93 -28.51
N SER A 208 -9.22 -14.70 -28.10
CA SER A 208 -8.07 -13.96 -28.65
C SER A 208 -7.19 -13.33 -27.57
N CYS A 209 -7.74 -12.94 -26.42
CA CYS A 209 -6.94 -12.33 -25.37
C CYS A 209 -5.92 -13.33 -24.81
N GLN A 210 -4.75 -12.82 -24.43
CA GLN A 210 -3.66 -13.62 -23.90
C GLN A 210 -3.46 -13.32 -22.43
N ILE A 211 -3.01 -14.31 -21.65
CA ILE A 211 -2.92 -14.21 -20.18
C ILE A 211 -2.04 -13.05 -19.74
N GLY A 212 -0.89 -12.83 -20.37
CA GLY A 212 -0.02 -11.69 -20.07
C GLY A 212 -0.73 -10.35 -20.29
N GLY A 213 -1.53 -10.23 -21.35
CA GLY A 213 -2.38 -9.07 -21.59
C GLY A 213 -3.44 -8.89 -20.50
N ASN A 214 -4.13 -9.96 -20.12
CA ASN A 214 -5.13 -9.92 -19.04
C ASN A 214 -4.50 -9.43 -17.73
N VAL A 215 -3.31 -9.92 -17.38
CA VAL A 215 -2.58 -9.49 -16.18
C VAL A 215 -2.09 -8.05 -16.31
N SER A 216 -1.49 -7.67 -17.44
CA SER A 216 -1.01 -6.30 -17.66
C SER A 216 -2.14 -5.26 -17.63
N THR A 217 -3.37 -5.62 -17.98
CA THR A 217 -4.52 -4.70 -17.87
C THR A 217 -5.31 -4.86 -16.57
N ASN A 218 -4.92 -5.79 -15.69
CA ASN A 218 -5.75 -6.23 -14.55
C ASN A 218 -7.21 -6.45 -14.95
N ALA A 219 -7.40 -7.26 -16.00
CA ALA A 219 -8.73 -7.54 -16.54
C ALA A 219 -9.66 -8.06 -15.43
N GLY A 220 -10.92 -7.62 -15.46
CA GLY A 220 -11.97 -8.10 -14.56
C GLY A 220 -12.83 -9.16 -15.23
N GLY A 221 -14.07 -8.81 -15.57
CA GLY A 221 -14.96 -9.64 -16.36
C GLY A 221 -16.04 -10.37 -15.57
N LEU A 222 -16.70 -11.32 -16.24
CA LEU A 222 -18.03 -11.83 -15.89
C LEU A 222 -18.12 -12.53 -14.52
N ARG A 223 -16.99 -12.94 -13.95
CA ARG A 223 -16.90 -13.75 -12.73
C ARG A 223 -16.05 -13.11 -11.63
N LEU A 224 -15.70 -11.83 -11.77
CA LEU A 224 -14.92 -11.10 -10.77
C LEU A 224 -15.61 -11.11 -9.40
N LEU A 225 -16.95 -11.04 -9.38
CA LEU A 225 -17.75 -11.12 -8.15
C LEU A 225 -17.42 -12.35 -7.28
N ARG A 226 -17.07 -13.48 -7.89
CA ARG A 226 -16.81 -14.75 -7.18
C ARG A 226 -15.33 -15.02 -6.93
N TYR A 227 -14.50 -14.79 -7.95
CA TYR A 227 -13.09 -15.18 -7.90
C TYR A 227 -12.14 -14.01 -7.63
N GLY A 228 -12.65 -12.78 -7.64
CA GLY A 228 -11.89 -11.56 -7.34
C GLY A 228 -10.97 -11.10 -8.47
N SER A 229 -10.22 -10.05 -8.19
CA SER A 229 -9.24 -9.46 -9.11
C SER A 229 -8.03 -10.36 -9.34
N LEU A 230 -7.36 -10.18 -10.49
CA LEU A 230 -6.06 -10.79 -10.78
C LEU A 230 -4.99 -10.45 -9.74
N HIS A 231 -5.08 -9.30 -9.06
CA HIS A 231 -4.20 -8.99 -7.91
C HIS A 231 -4.25 -10.05 -6.80
N GLY A 232 -5.38 -10.75 -6.65
CA GLY A 232 -5.57 -11.80 -5.63
C GLY A 232 -5.34 -13.22 -6.13
N THR A 233 -5.51 -13.48 -7.43
CA THR A 233 -5.43 -14.82 -8.02
C THR A 233 -4.09 -15.12 -8.67
N VAL A 234 -3.37 -14.10 -9.18
CA VAL A 234 -1.98 -14.25 -9.62
C VAL A 234 -1.10 -14.52 -8.39
N LEU A 235 -0.34 -15.62 -8.43
CA LEU A 235 0.56 -16.04 -7.35
C LEU A 235 1.99 -15.54 -7.58
N GLY A 236 2.40 -15.40 -8.84
CA GLY A 236 3.74 -14.97 -9.23
C GLY A 236 3.82 -14.61 -10.70
N ILE A 237 4.86 -13.89 -11.10
CA ILE A 237 5.14 -13.52 -12.48
C ILE A 237 6.63 -13.67 -12.79
N GLU A 238 6.94 -13.92 -14.06
CA GLU A 238 8.24 -13.63 -14.62
C GLU A 238 8.05 -12.45 -15.59
N ALA A 239 8.91 -11.45 -15.50
CA ALA A 239 8.85 -10.26 -16.35
C ALA A 239 10.24 -9.78 -16.74
N VAL A 240 10.32 -8.96 -17.78
CA VAL A 240 11.57 -8.38 -18.28
C VAL A 240 11.46 -6.86 -18.29
N LEU A 241 12.39 -6.19 -17.61
CA LEU A 241 12.49 -4.74 -17.52
C LEU A 241 13.07 -4.12 -18.80
N ALA A 242 13.00 -2.79 -18.90
CA ALA A 242 13.44 -2.05 -20.10
C ALA A 242 14.91 -2.32 -20.44
N ASP A 243 15.78 -2.43 -19.45
CA ASP A 243 17.22 -2.70 -19.60
C ASP A 243 17.54 -4.17 -19.97
N GLY A 244 16.52 -5.02 -20.04
CA GLY A 244 16.62 -6.46 -20.27
C GLY A 244 16.76 -7.29 -18.99
N THR A 245 16.77 -6.69 -17.81
CA THR A 245 16.82 -7.42 -16.54
C THR A 245 15.59 -8.32 -16.39
N ILE A 246 15.81 -9.59 -16.09
CA ILE A 246 14.74 -10.56 -15.83
C ILE A 246 14.38 -10.50 -14.34
N VAL A 247 13.12 -10.19 -14.06
CA VAL A 247 12.50 -10.30 -12.74
C VAL A 247 11.84 -11.67 -12.66
N ASP A 248 12.39 -12.54 -11.82
CA ASP A 248 11.84 -13.87 -11.54
C ASP A 248 11.22 -13.91 -10.14
N ASP A 249 9.90 -13.72 -10.10
CA ASP A 249 9.06 -13.94 -8.93
C ASP A 249 7.93 -14.92 -9.30
N LEU A 250 8.27 -15.99 -10.03
CA LEU A 250 7.31 -16.99 -10.51
C LEU A 250 6.88 -17.98 -9.41
N CYS A 251 6.44 -17.42 -8.28
CA CYS A 251 6.00 -18.14 -7.10
C CYS A 251 4.73 -18.96 -7.36
N LYS A 252 4.68 -20.19 -6.83
CA LYS A 252 3.49 -21.07 -6.85
C LYS A 252 2.76 -21.13 -5.51
N LEU A 253 3.26 -20.44 -4.49
CA LEU A 253 2.74 -20.51 -3.13
C LEU A 253 1.50 -19.61 -2.98
N ARG A 254 0.47 -20.13 -2.32
CA ARG A 254 -0.73 -19.35 -2.00
C ARG A 254 -0.45 -18.16 -1.07
N LYS A 255 0.58 -18.27 -0.23
CA LYS A 255 1.06 -17.24 0.71
C LYS A 255 2.57 -17.15 0.63
N ASN A 256 3.09 -15.97 0.36
CA ASN A 256 4.51 -15.66 0.40
C ASN A 256 4.71 -14.21 0.86
N ASN A 257 5.18 -14.00 2.10
CA ASN A 257 5.33 -12.67 2.70
C ASN A 257 6.82 -12.30 2.90
N THR A 258 7.71 -12.80 2.05
CA THR A 258 9.16 -12.57 2.12
C THR A 258 9.59 -11.27 1.42
N GLY A 259 8.99 -10.14 1.82
CA GLY A 259 9.29 -8.82 1.26
C GLY A 259 8.09 -8.16 0.58
N TYR A 260 8.35 -7.19 -0.28
CA TYR A 260 7.31 -6.51 -1.06
C TYR A 260 6.70 -7.43 -2.10
N ASP A 261 5.40 -7.28 -2.31
CA ASP A 261 4.67 -8.04 -3.33
C ASP A 261 4.87 -7.40 -4.71
N LEU A 262 6.09 -7.50 -5.25
CA LEU A 262 6.52 -6.77 -6.45
C LEU A 262 5.71 -7.12 -7.69
N LYS A 263 5.17 -8.35 -7.79
CA LYS A 263 4.30 -8.73 -8.91
C LYS A 263 3.10 -7.78 -9.04
N GLN A 264 2.61 -7.22 -7.94
CA GLN A 264 1.45 -6.31 -7.92
C GLN A 264 1.70 -5.05 -8.75
N LEU A 265 2.95 -4.60 -8.88
CA LEU A 265 3.30 -3.43 -9.67
C LEU A 265 3.09 -3.65 -11.17
N PHE A 266 3.22 -4.90 -11.65
CA PHE A 266 3.05 -5.25 -13.08
C PHE A 266 1.60 -5.55 -13.45
N ILE A 267 0.78 -5.95 -12.47
CA ILE A 267 -0.65 -6.21 -12.67
C ILE A 267 -1.35 -4.85 -12.83
N GLY A 268 -1.89 -4.58 -14.03
CA GLY A 268 -2.47 -3.27 -14.36
C GLY A 268 -1.46 -2.22 -14.84
N ALA A 269 -0.19 -2.58 -15.05
CA ALA A 269 0.84 -1.64 -15.54
C ALA A 269 0.81 -1.38 -17.05
N GLU A 270 0.01 -2.14 -17.80
CA GLU A 270 -0.18 -1.99 -19.25
C GLU A 270 1.13 -2.03 -20.05
N GLY A 271 2.11 -2.79 -19.57
CA GLY A 271 3.41 -2.94 -20.23
C GLY A 271 4.35 -1.74 -20.10
N THR A 272 4.05 -0.77 -19.24
CA THR A 272 4.82 0.47 -19.12
C THR A 272 6.13 0.33 -18.32
N ILE A 273 6.20 -0.64 -17.40
CA ILE A 273 7.37 -0.87 -16.53
C ILE A 273 8.13 -2.17 -16.84
N GLY A 274 7.64 -2.96 -17.81
CA GLY A 274 8.23 -4.23 -18.19
C GLY A 274 7.26 -5.12 -18.98
N ILE A 275 7.78 -6.19 -19.57
CA ILE A 275 7.02 -7.19 -20.33
C ILE A 275 6.89 -8.46 -19.49
N ILE A 276 5.65 -8.83 -19.15
CA ILE A 276 5.36 -10.12 -18.49
C ILE A 276 5.60 -11.25 -19.50
N THR A 277 6.43 -12.23 -19.12
CA THR A 277 6.78 -13.40 -19.96
C THR A 277 6.11 -14.68 -19.49
N LYS A 278 5.89 -14.84 -18.18
CA LYS A 278 5.18 -16.00 -17.59
C LYS A 278 4.33 -15.56 -16.41
N VAL A 279 3.28 -16.33 -16.14
CA VAL A 279 2.34 -16.10 -15.03
C VAL A 279 2.11 -17.39 -14.28
N SER A 280 2.16 -17.32 -12.95
CA SER A 280 1.68 -18.34 -12.03
C SER A 280 0.37 -17.87 -11.42
N ILE A 281 -0.70 -18.66 -11.54
CA ILE A 281 -2.06 -18.25 -11.17
C ILE A 281 -2.83 -19.37 -10.47
N GLN A 282 -3.65 -18.99 -9.48
CA GLN A 282 -4.56 -19.89 -8.78
C GLN A 282 -5.83 -20.11 -9.61
N CYS A 283 -6.07 -21.36 -10.00
CA CYS A 283 -7.25 -21.79 -10.74
C CYS A 283 -8.30 -22.41 -9.78
N PRO A 284 -9.54 -21.92 -9.76
CA PRO A 284 -10.63 -22.54 -9.01
C PRO A 284 -11.04 -23.88 -9.62
N GLN A 285 -11.58 -24.77 -8.78
CA GLN A 285 -12.22 -25.98 -9.27
C GLN A 285 -13.46 -25.65 -10.10
N ARG A 286 -13.68 -26.44 -11.15
CA ARG A 286 -14.86 -26.33 -12.00
C ARG A 286 -16.07 -26.81 -11.23
N SER A 287 -17.09 -25.96 -11.16
CA SER A 287 -18.33 -26.25 -10.45
C SER A 287 -19.10 -27.41 -11.11
N PRO A 288 -19.53 -28.45 -10.37
CA PRO A 288 -20.37 -29.51 -10.91
C PRO A 288 -21.84 -29.07 -11.08
N ALA A 289 -22.25 -27.99 -10.41
CA ALA A 289 -23.57 -27.38 -10.57
C ALA A 289 -23.41 -25.93 -11.02
N GLN A 290 -24.03 -25.60 -12.16
CA GLN A 290 -24.09 -24.25 -12.70
C GLN A 290 -25.51 -23.96 -13.15
N ASN A 291 -26.05 -22.82 -12.73
CA ASN A 291 -27.39 -22.39 -13.12
C ASN A 291 -27.33 -20.96 -13.65
N VAL A 292 -28.16 -20.65 -14.66
CA VAL A 292 -28.31 -19.29 -15.19
C VAL A 292 -29.77 -18.92 -15.26
N ALA A 293 -30.12 -17.82 -14.62
CA ALA A 293 -31.45 -17.22 -14.68
C ALA A 293 -31.38 -15.84 -15.32
N PHE A 294 -32.43 -15.48 -16.06
CA PHE A 294 -32.55 -14.22 -16.78
C PHE A 294 -33.88 -13.57 -16.44
N PHE A 295 -33.85 -12.33 -15.97
CA PHE A 295 -35.00 -11.61 -15.39
C PHE A 295 -35.31 -10.33 -16.13
N GLY A 296 -36.58 -9.96 -16.18
CA GLY A 296 -37.08 -8.64 -16.56
C GLY A 296 -37.54 -7.85 -15.33
N LEU A 297 -37.15 -6.58 -15.25
CA LEU A 297 -37.43 -5.69 -14.11
C LEU A 297 -37.90 -4.31 -14.58
N ASP A 298 -38.82 -3.73 -13.81
CA ASP A 298 -39.50 -2.48 -14.18
C ASP A 298 -38.72 -1.20 -13.86
N SER A 299 -37.70 -1.27 -12.99
CA SER A 299 -36.88 -0.12 -12.64
C SER A 299 -35.49 -0.49 -12.10
N PHE A 300 -34.57 0.47 -12.10
CA PHE A 300 -33.24 0.29 -11.52
C PHE A 300 -33.28 0.06 -9.99
N ASP A 301 -34.26 0.62 -9.29
CA ASP A 301 -34.46 0.31 -7.86
C ASP A 301 -34.80 -1.17 -7.64
N LYS A 302 -35.58 -1.77 -8.55
CA LYS A 302 -35.87 -3.21 -8.53
C LYS A 302 -34.64 -4.05 -8.83
N VAL A 303 -33.76 -3.59 -9.73
CA VAL A 303 -32.43 -4.21 -9.97
C VAL A 303 -31.60 -4.23 -8.69
N GLN A 304 -31.53 -3.10 -7.97
CA GLN A 304 -30.80 -3.03 -6.70
C GLN A 304 -31.39 -3.95 -5.63
N GLN A 305 -32.73 -4.03 -5.54
CA GLN A 305 -33.42 -4.96 -4.65
C GLN A 305 -33.09 -6.41 -5.01
N ALA A 306 -33.20 -6.79 -6.28
CA ALA A 306 -32.87 -8.14 -6.75
C ALA A 306 -31.42 -8.52 -6.45
N PHE A 307 -30.47 -7.59 -6.63
CA PHE A 307 -29.07 -7.81 -6.29
C PHE A 307 -28.84 -8.00 -4.78
N ARG A 308 -29.53 -7.22 -3.94
CA ARG A 308 -29.46 -7.37 -2.49
C ARG A 308 -30.01 -8.72 -2.04
N GLU A 309 -31.18 -9.13 -2.56
CA GLU A 309 -31.78 -10.43 -2.25
C GLU A 309 -30.90 -11.58 -2.75
N ALA A 310 -30.33 -11.47 -3.96
CA ALA A 310 -29.43 -12.49 -4.52
C ALA A 310 -28.20 -12.69 -3.62
N LYS A 311 -27.57 -11.60 -3.13
CA LYS A 311 -26.46 -11.71 -2.19
C LYS A 311 -26.86 -12.35 -0.87
N GLY A 312 -28.04 -12.03 -0.34
CA GLY A 312 -28.52 -12.58 0.92
C GLY A 312 -28.87 -14.07 0.82
N GLN A 313 -29.53 -14.48 -0.26
CA GLN A 313 -30.14 -15.80 -0.38
C GLN A 313 -29.26 -16.80 -1.14
N LEU A 314 -28.58 -16.37 -2.20
CA LEU A 314 -27.65 -17.22 -2.97
C LEU A 314 -26.25 -17.22 -2.36
N SER A 315 -25.83 -16.12 -1.70
CA SER A 315 -24.59 -16.04 -0.94
C SER A 315 -23.37 -16.60 -1.70
N GLU A 316 -22.77 -17.68 -1.21
CA GLU A 316 -21.51 -18.23 -1.69
C GLU A 316 -21.60 -18.91 -3.06
N ILE A 317 -22.80 -19.27 -3.53
CA ILE A 317 -22.96 -19.89 -4.85
C ILE A 317 -23.14 -18.86 -5.95
N LEU A 318 -23.40 -17.58 -5.64
CA LEU A 318 -23.51 -16.52 -6.64
C LEU A 318 -22.16 -16.35 -7.38
N SER A 319 -22.19 -16.46 -8.72
CA SER A 319 -20.99 -16.33 -9.56
C SER A 319 -21.01 -15.15 -10.52
N ALA A 320 -22.20 -14.69 -10.94
CA ALA A 320 -22.36 -13.47 -11.73
C ALA A 320 -23.69 -12.77 -11.42
N PHE A 321 -23.70 -11.44 -11.53
CA PHE A 321 -24.92 -10.63 -11.55
C PHE A 321 -24.72 -9.46 -12.52
N GLU A 322 -25.32 -9.59 -13.70
CA GLU A 322 -25.13 -8.68 -14.83
C GLU A 322 -26.41 -7.87 -15.08
N LEU A 323 -26.27 -6.54 -15.17
CA LEU A 323 -27.32 -5.60 -15.53
C LEU A 323 -27.27 -5.31 -17.04
N MET A 324 -28.44 -5.24 -17.68
CA MET A 324 -28.60 -4.78 -19.06
C MET A 324 -29.87 -3.94 -19.18
N ASP A 325 -29.84 -2.84 -19.93
CA ASP A 325 -31.04 -2.06 -20.23
C ASP A 325 -31.78 -2.55 -21.49
N GLU A 326 -33.01 -2.11 -21.69
CA GLU A 326 -33.77 -2.44 -22.91
C GLU A 326 -33.11 -1.95 -24.19
N GLY A 327 -32.39 -0.83 -24.12
CA GLY A 327 -31.66 -0.28 -25.27
C GLY A 327 -30.64 -1.28 -25.78
N SER A 328 -29.76 -1.78 -24.92
CA SER A 328 -28.74 -2.79 -25.25
C SER A 328 -29.37 -4.09 -25.77
N GLN A 329 -30.46 -4.58 -25.15
CA GLN A 329 -31.16 -5.78 -25.63
C GLN A 329 -31.79 -5.57 -27.01
N ALA A 330 -32.33 -4.38 -27.30
CA ALA A 330 -32.85 -4.05 -28.63
C ALA A 330 -31.75 -4.07 -29.70
N LEU A 331 -30.56 -3.55 -29.39
CA LEU A 331 -29.42 -3.58 -30.31
C LEU A 331 -28.95 -5.02 -30.59
N VAL A 332 -28.83 -5.86 -29.56
CA VAL A 332 -28.48 -7.28 -29.72
C VAL A 332 -29.51 -7.99 -30.60
N ARG A 333 -30.81 -7.78 -30.35
CA ARG A 333 -31.88 -8.35 -31.20
C ARG A 333 -31.78 -7.88 -32.64
N GLN A 334 -31.48 -6.60 -32.87
CA GLN A 334 -31.37 -6.03 -34.22
C GLN A 334 -30.24 -6.68 -35.02
N VAL A 335 -29.09 -6.90 -34.40
CA VAL A 335 -27.90 -7.44 -35.07
C VAL A 335 -27.98 -8.96 -35.24
N THR A 336 -28.36 -9.68 -34.18
CA THR A 336 -28.34 -11.16 -34.17
C THR A 336 -29.61 -11.78 -34.72
N ASN A 337 -30.73 -11.05 -34.68
CA ASN A 337 -32.08 -11.59 -34.94
C ASN A 337 -32.47 -12.77 -34.02
N ASN A 338 -31.79 -12.95 -32.88
CA ASN A 338 -32.06 -14.01 -31.89
C ASN A 338 -33.39 -13.78 -31.17
N LYS A 339 -34.19 -14.83 -30.96
CA LYS A 339 -35.46 -14.73 -30.22
C LYS A 339 -35.19 -14.29 -28.79
N ARG A 340 -35.89 -13.25 -28.31
CA ARG A 340 -35.74 -12.74 -26.94
C ARG A 340 -36.00 -13.86 -25.91
N PRO A 341 -35.27 -13.89 -24.78
CA PRO A 341 -35.46 -14.92 -23.75
C PRO A 341 -36.84 -14.85 -23.07
N LEU A 342 -37.38 -13.64 -22.94
CA LEU A 342 -38.68 -13.35 -22.31
C LEU A 342 -39.70 -12.91 -23.36
N GLU A 343 -40.99 -13.15 -23.10
CA GLU A 343 -42.08 -12.72 -23.99
C GLU A 343 -42.35 -11.21 -23.87
N GLY A 344 -42.23 -10.66 -22.66
CA GLY A 344 -42.37 -9.23 -22.38
C GLY A 344 -41.14 -8.39 -22.74
N ARG A 345 -41.33 -7.06 -22.76
CA ARG A 345 -40.24 -6.07 -22.83
C ARG A 345 -40.19 -5.34 -21.49
N TYR A 346 -39.01 -5.26 -20.91
CA TYR A 346 -38.77 -4.65 -19.61
C TYR A 346 -37.72 -3.57 -19.75
N PRO A 347 -37.80 -2.45 -19.00
CA PRO A 347 -36.77 -1.42 -19.01
C PRO A 347 -35.38 -1.94 -18.65
N PHE A 348 -35.32 -2.93 -17.74
CA PHE A 348 -34.08 -3.55 -17.28
C PHE A 348 -34.17 -5.07 -17.34
N TYR A 349 -33.01 -5.68 -17.50
CA TYR A 349 -32.80 -7.11 -17.42
C TYR A 349 -31.63 -7.43 -16.51
N CYS A 350 -31.71 -8.58 -15.83
CA CYS A 350 -30.60 -9.11 -15.06
C CYS A 350 -30.31 -10.55 -15.44
N LEU A 351 -29.03 -10.89 -15.59
CA LEU A 351 -28.56 -12.27 -15.71
C LEU A 351 -27.86 -12.63 -14.40
N ILE A 352 -28.30 -13.71 -13.78
CA ILE A 352 -27.69 -14.28 -12.57
C ILE A 352 -27.12 -15.63 -12.90
N GLU A 353 -25.87 -15.87 -12.52
CA GLU A 353 -25.24 -17.18 -12.56
C GLU A 353 -24.96 -17.66 -11.13
N THR A 354 -25.23 -18.94 -10.86
CA THR A 354 -24.72 -19.62 -9.68
C THR A 354 -23.79 -20.77 -10.05
N SER A 355 -22.79 -21.01 -9.21
CA SER A 355 -21.81 -22.07 -9.30
C SER A 355 -21.54 -22.63 -7.90
N GLY A 356 -22.02 -23.84 -7.62
CA GLY A 356 -21.83 -24.54 -6.35
C GLY A 356 -21.49 -26.03 -6.48
N SER A 357 -21.14 -26.62 -5.33
CA SER A 357 -20.66 -28.01 -5.27
C SER A 357 -21.75 -29.06 -5.28
N ASN A 358 -23.04 -28.67 -5.11
CA ASN A 358 -24.16 -29.59 -5.02
C ASN A 358 -25.39 -29.03 -5.76
N ALA A 359 -25.81 -29.72 -6.82
CA ALA A 359 -26.91 -29.28 -7.66
C ALA A 359 -28.26 -29.18 -6.93
N ASP A 360 -28.52 -30.04 -5.94
CA ASP A 360 -29.80 -30.04 -5.21
C ASP A 360 -29.89 -28.80 -4.29
N HIS A 361 -28.82 -28.51 -3.53
CA HIS A 361 -28.76 -27.32 -2.68
C HIS A 361 -28.81 -26.02 -3.50
N ASP A 362 -28.07 -25.98 -4.61
CA ASP A 362 -28.06 -24.81 -5.49
C ASP A 362 -29.43 -24.56 -6.11
N SER A 363 -30.13 -25.63 -6.52
CA SER A 363 -31.49 -25.56 -7.05
C SER A 363 -32.49 -25.10 -5.99
N GLU A 364 -32.37 -25.57 -4.75
CA GLU A 364 -33.23 -25.16 -3.64
C GLU A 364 -33.04 -23.68 -3.30
N LYS A 365 -31.79 -23.21 -3.18
CA LYS A 365 -31.47 -21.80 -2.98
C LYS A 365 -32.01 -20.92 -4.10
N LEU A 366 -31.80 -21.35 -5.35
CA LEU A 366 -32.26 -20.60 -6.51
C LEU A 366 -33.79 -20.56 -6.59
N ALA A 367 -34.47 -21.68 -6.30
CA ALA A 367 -35.94 -21.74 -6.28
C ALA A 367 -36.53 -20.81 -5.19
N ALA A 368 -35.98 -20.85 -3.97
CA ALA A 368 -36.40 -19.98 -2.88
C ALA A 368 -36.18 -18.49 -3.22
N PHE A 369 -35.02 -18.16 -3.79
CA PHE A 369 -34.74 -16.81 -4.28
C PHE A 369 -35.74 -16.36 -5.34
N LEU A 370 -36.00 -17.20 -6.34
CA LEU A 370 -36.95 -16.91 -7.41
C LEU A 370 -38.37 -16.70 -6.89
N GLU A 371 -38.84 -17.56 -5.98
CA GLU A 371 -40.15 -17.45 -5.35
C GLU A 371 -40.27 -16.11 -4.61
N ASP A 372 -39.28 -15.79 -3.77
CA ASP A 372 -39.28 -14.56 -2.96
C ASP A 372 -39.26 -13.28 -3.83
N VAL A 373 -38.40 -13.20 -4.85
CA VAL A 373 -38.33 -11.99 -5.70
C VAL A 373 -39.54 -11.83 -6.61
N MET A 374 -40.21 -12.92 -6.97
CA MET A 374 -41.46 -12.89 -7.73
C MET A 374 -42.64 -12.50 -6.82
N GLU A 375 -42.77 -13.08 -5.62
CA GLU A 375 -43.83 -12.77 -4.66
C GLU A 375 -43.79 -11.31 -4.19
N LYS A 376 -42.58 -10.78 -3.96
CA LYS A 376 -42.37 -9.35 -3.62
C LYS A 376 -42.57 -8.41 -4.81
N GLY A 377 -42.84 -8.93 -6.01
CA GLY A 377 -42.94 -8.15 -7.24
C GLY A 377 -41.66 -7.37 -7.53
N ILE A 378 -40.50 -7.95 -7.21
CA ILE A 378 -39.19 -7.37 -7.54
C ILE A 378 -38.84 -7.70 -9.00
N VAL A 379 -39.06 -8.95 -9.39
CA VAL A 379 -38.92 -9.43 -10.77
C VAL A 379 -40.31 -9.52 -11.40
N ALA A 380 -40.45 -9.03 -12.63
CA ALA A 380 -41.72 -9.02 -13.36
C ALA A 380 -41.92 -10.30 -14.19
N ASP A 381 -40.85 -10.83 -14.77
CA ASP A 381 -40.81 -12.10 -15.51
C ASP A 381 -39.39 -12.67 -15.50
N GLY A 382 -39.26 -13.98 -15.68
CA GLY A 382 -37.97 -14.65 -15.59
C GLY A 382 -37.95 -16.03 -16.23
N THR A 383 -36.77 -16.42 -16.71
CA THR A 383 -36.53 -17.77 -17.23
C THR A 383 -35.27 -18.36 -16.61
N LEU A 384 -35.30 -19.67 -16.37
CA LEU A 384 -34.18 -20.46 -15.87
C LEU A 384 -33.74 -21.43 -16.95
N ALA A 385 -32.45 -21.41 -17.29
CA ALA A 385 -31.88 -22.36 -18.24
C ALA A 385 -32.04 -23.81 -17.75
N GLN A 386 -32.48 -24.69 -18.64
CA GLN A 386 -32.70 -26.11 -18.36
C GLN A 386 -31.52 -27.01 -18.74
N ASP A 387 -30.62 -26.48 -19.58
CA ASP A 387 -29.45 -27.20 -20.10
C ASP A 387 -28.35 -26.21 -20.51
N GLU A 388 -27.17 -26.76 -20.83
CA GLU A 388 -25.99 -25.98 -21.22
C GLU A 388 -26.21 -25.16 -22.50
N THR A 389 -27.04 -25.62 -23.43
CA THR A 389 -27.34 -24.88 -24.67
C THR A 389 -28.13 -23.61 -24.32
N GLN A 390 -29.09 -23.71 -23.42
CA GLN A 390 -29.82 -22.56 -22.91
C GLN A 390 -28.94 -21.63 -22.08
N ILE A 391 -28.03 -22.15 -21.23
CA ILE A 391 -27.05 -21.33 -20.49
C ILE A 391 -26.26 -20.45 -21.47
N ARG A 392 -25.68 -21.06 -22.51
CA ARG A 392 -24.92 -20.33 -23.54
C ARG A 392 -25.79 -19.33 -24.29
N SER A 393 -27.04 -19.72 -24.62
CA SER A 393 -27.98 -18.84 -25.30
C SER A 393 -28.36 -17.61 -24.46
N LEU A 394 -28.47 -17.73 -23.13
CA LEU A 394 -28.75 -16.60 -22.25
C LEU A 394 -27.52 -15.70 -22.10
N TRP A 395 -26.34 -16.27 -21.88
CA TRP A 395 -25.09 -15.52 -21.81
C TRP A 395 -24.79 -14.74 -23.10
N ALA A 396 -25.13 -15.28 -24.27
CA ALA A 396 -24.97 -14.59 -25.55
C ALA A 396 -25.72 -13.25 -25.64
N TRP A 397 -26.81 -13.04 -24.88
CA TRP A 397 -27.50 -11.75 -24.82
C TRP A 397 -26.72 -10.68 -24.05
N ARG A 398 -25.87 -11.10 -23.10
CA ARG A 398 -24.99 -10.21 -22.33
C ARG A 398 -23.64 -10.01 -23.01
N GLU A 399 -23.01 -11.09 -23.47
CA GLU A 399 -21.71 -11.04 -24.15
C GLU A 399 -21.80 -10.37 -25.52
N GLY A 400 -22.93 -10.55 -26.24
CA GLY A 400 -23.13 -10.01 -27.58
C GLY A 400 -23.36 -8.49 -27.66
N ILE A 401 -23.52 -7.79 -26.53
CA ILE A 401 -23.82 -6.34 -26.53
C ILE A 401 -22.67 -5.54 -27.17
N THR A 402 -21.42 -5.85 -26.80
CA THR A 402 -20.26 -5.12 -27.30
C THR A 402 -20.08 -5.31 -28.81
N GLU A 403 -20.29 -6.52 -29.32
CA GLU A 403 -20.26 -6.83 -30.76
C GLU A 403 -21.40 -6.13 -31.50
N ALA A 404 -22.63 -6.17 -30.96
CA ALA A 404 -23.78 -5.51 -31.56
C ALA A 404 -23.55 -4.00 -31.72
N LEU A 405 -22.95 -3.34 -30.72
CA LEU A 405 -22.59 -1.92 -30.80
C LEU A 405 -21.59 -1.63 -31.93
N SER A 406 -20.59 -2.50 -32.13
CA SER A 406 -19.59 -2.35 -33.19
C SER A 406 -20.17 -2.48 -34.61
N HIS A 407 -21.30 -3.19 -34.79
CA HIS A 407 -21.98 -3.29 -36.08
C HIS A 407 -22.79 -2.05 -36.47
N LEU A 408 -23.01 -1.12 -35.53
CA LEU A 408 -23.92 0.00 -35.73
C LEU A 408 -23.24 1.33 -36.10
N GLY A 409 -21.91 1.33 -36.26
CA GLY A 409 -21.12 2.48 -36.65
C GLY A 409 -20.00 2.78 -35.64
N GLY A 410 -19.86 4.05 -35.25
CA GLY A 410 -18.99 4.46 -34.16
C GLY A 410 -19.61 4.13 -32.80
N THR A 411 -18.79 3.97 -31.77
CA THR A 411 -19.28 3.87 -30.39
C THR A 411 -18.30 4.56 -29.46
N TYR A 412 -18.79 5.54 -28.69
CA TYR A 412 -18.04 6.09 -27.57
C TYR A 412 -18.26 5.17 -26.37
N LYS A 413 -17.18 4.60 -25.85
CA LYS A 413 -17.21 3.60 -24.78
C LYS A 413 -16.62 4.20 -23.50
N TYR A 414 -17.41 4.18 -22.43
CA TYR A 414 -16.98 4.53 -21.10
C TYR A 414 -17.17 3.31 -20.21
N ASP A 415 -16.10 2.94 -19.52
CA ASP A 415 -16.03 1.80 -18.62
C ASP A 415 -15.66 2.36 -17.25
N VAL A 416 -16.59 2.35 -16.30
CA VAL A 416 -16.52 3.21 -15.12
C VAL A 416 -16.93 2.45 -13.86
N SER A 417 -16.38 2.84 -12.71
CA SER A 417 -16.84 2.37 -11.40
C SER A 417 -17.43 3.54 -10.63
N ILE A 418 -18.69 3.41 -10.22
CA ILE A 418 -19.45 4.48 -9.54
C ILE A 418 -20.35 3.87 -8.46
N PRO A 419 -20.82 4.63 -7.45
CA PRO A 419 -21.67 4.08 -6.40
C PRO A 419 -22.91 3.36 -6.97
N LEU A 420 -23.17 2.12 -6.52
CA LEU A 420 -24.24 1.27 -7.04
C LEU A 420 -25.62 1.94 -7.04
N LYS A 421 -25.90 2.80 -6.05
CA LYS A 421 -27.16 3.54 -5.93
C LYS A 421 -27.44 4.43 -7.13
N GLU A 422 -26.39 4.95 -7.76
CA GLU A 422 -26.46 5.90 -8.86
C GLU A 422 -25.93 5.29 -10.17
N LEU A 423 -25.64 3.99 -10.20
CA LEU A 423 -24.98 3.32 -11.33
C LEU A 423 -25.65 3.68 -12.66
N TYR A 424 -26.97 3.57 -12.74
CA TYR A 424 -27.68 3.82 -14.00
C TYR A 424 -28.03 5.29 -14.23
N GLN A 425 -27.90 6.17 -13.22
CA GLN A 425 -28.20 7.59 -13.36
C GLN A 425 -27.31 8.26 -14.41
N LEU A 426 -26.04 7.86 -14.51
CA LEU A 426 -25.11 8.35 -15.54
C LEU A 426 -25.64 8.11 -16.96
N VAL A 427 -26.33 6.98 -17.20
CA VAL A 427 -26.90 6.64 -18.52
C VAL A 427 -28.05 7.59 -18.86
N GLU A 428 -28.94 7.85 -17.91
CA GLU A 428 -30.07 8.76 -18.08
C GLU A 428 -29.61 10.22 -18.26
N ASP A 429 -28.65 10.67 -17.48
CA ASP A 429 -28.10 12.02 -17.58
C ASP A 429 -27.36 12.21 -18.92
N THR A 430 -26.60 11.20 -19.36
CA THR A 430 -25.95 11.21 -20.68
C THR A 430 -26.98 11.23 -21.81
N ARG A 431 -28.05 10.45 -21.70
CA ARG A 431 -29.13 10.42 -22.70
C ARG A 431 -29.81 11.77 -22.81
N THR A 432 -30.20 12.35 -21.68
CA THR A 432 -30.82 13.68 -21.61
C THR A 432 -29.93 14.73 -22.25
N ARG A 433 -28.64 14.73 -21.90
CA ARG A 433 -27.68 15.72 -22.41
C ARG A 433 -27.45 15.63 -23.92
N VAL A 434 -27.39 14.42 -24.48
CA VAL A 434 -27.25 14.20 -25.93
C VAL A 434 -28.53 14.61 -26.68
N ASP A 435 -29.70 14.37 -26.09
CA ASP A 435 -31.00 14.76 -26.63
C ASP A 435 -31.17 16.29 -26.64
N GLU A 436 -30.86 16.96 -25.53
CA GLU A 436 -30.88 18.44 -25.42
C GLU A 436 -29.91 19.11 -26.40
N ALA A 437 -28.81 18.46 -26.75
CA ALA A 437 -27.87 18.91 -27.77
C ALA A 437 -28.37 18.70 -29.22
N GLY A 438 -29.53 18.06 -29.40
CA GLY A 438 -30.11 17.76 -30.71
C GLY A 438 -29.29 16.74 -31.51
N LEU A 439 -28.61 15.81 -30.84
CA LEU A 439 -27.70 14.84 -31.46
C LEU A 439 -28.27 13.43 -31.53
N LEU A 440 -29.35 13.14 -30.81
CA LEU A 440 -30.04 11.85 -30.77
C LEU A 440 -31.20 11.79 -31.77
N GLY A 441 -31.27 10.73 -32.59
CA GLY A 441 -32.41 10.52 -33.49
C GLY A 441 -32.21 9.44 -34.55
N ASP A 442 -33.26 9.21 -35.35
CA ASP A 442 -33.34 8.08 -36.28
C ASP A 442 -32.83 8.39 -37.71
N THR A 443 -32.57 9.66 -38.04
CA THR A 443 -32.08 10.08 -39.37
C THR A 443 -30.55 10.28 -39.41
N GLU A 444 -29.98 10.46 -40.60
CA GLU A 444 -28.53 10.68 -40.81
C GLU A 444 -28.00 12.03 -40.27
N ASP A 445 -28.91 12.97 -40.02
CA ASP A 445 -28.60 14.29 -39.44
C ASP A 445 -28.22 14.18 -37.95
N PHE A 446 -28.78 13.18 -37.26
CA PHE A 446 -28.48 12.87 -35.86
C PHE A 446 -27.34 11.85 -35.79
N PRO A 447 -26.15 12.24 -35.30
CA PRO A 447 -25.02 11.31 -35.24
C PRO A 447 -25.25 10.18 -34.23
N VAL A 448 -25.97 10.40 -33.13
CA VAL A 448 -26.21 9.40 -32.07
C VAL A 448 -27.48 8.59 -32.36
N ARG A 449 -27.35 7.26 -32.24
CA ARG A 449 -28.44 6.30 -32.36
C ARG A 449 -29.04 5.91 -31.02
N ALA A 450 -28.17 5.65 -30.04
CA ALA A 450 -28.61 5.16 -28.73
C ALA A 450 -27.56 5.47 -27.66
N VAL A 451 -28.05 5.73 -26.44
CA VAL A 451 -27.26 5.75 -25.20
C VAL A 451 -27.71 4.58 -24.37
N VAL A 452 -26.82 3.62 -24.13
CA VAL A 452 -27.11 2.36 -23.45
C VAL A 452 -26.17 2.12 -22.29
N GLY A 453 -26.68 1.45 -21.26
CA GLY A 453 -25.93 1.05 -20.07
C GLY A 453 -26.16 -0.42 -19.73
N TYR A 454 -25.06 -1.11 -19.45
CA TYR A 454 -25.04 -2.50 -18.99
C TYR A 454 -23.77 -2.72 -18.17
N GLY A 455 -23.66 -3.82 -17.43
CA GLY A 455 -22.43 -4.15 -16.74
C GLY A 455 -22.63 -4.99 -15.49
N HIS A 456 -21.66 -4.88 -14.59
CA HIS A 456 -21.44 -5.78 -13.48
C HIS A 456 -21.95 -5.12 -12.21
N MET A 457 -23.03 -5.67 -11.63
CA MET A 457 -23.55 -5.16 -10.35
C MET A 457 -22.65 -5.56 -9.17
N GLY A 458 -21.90 -6.66 -9.32
CA GLY A 458 -21.08 -7.26 -8.28
C GLY A 458 -19.96 -6.37 -7.74
N ASP A 459 -19.37 -5.57 -8.63
CA ASP A 459 -18.18 -4.74 -8.44
C ASP A 459 -18.41 -3.27 -8.81
N ALA A 460 -19.68 -2.90 -9.01
CA ALA A 460 -20.13 -1.55 -9.32
C ALA A 460 -19.55 -0.97 -10.64
N ASN A 461 -19.38 -1.82 -11.65
CA ASN A 461 -18.86 -1.43 -12.96
C ASN A 461 -19.98 -1.26 -14.02
N LEU A 462 -20.08 -0.06 -14.58
CA LEU A 462 -20.97 0.28 -15.70
C LEU A 462 -20.19 0.44 -17.02
N HIS A 463 -20.69 -0.21 -18.05
CA HIS A 463 -20.35 0.03 -19.45
C HIS A 463 -21.36 1.01 -20.09
N LEU A 464 -21.07 2.31 -20.00
CA LEU A 464 -21.82 3.34 -20.70
C LEU A 464 -21.36 3.41 -22.16
N ASN A 465 -22.29 3.20 -23.10
CA ASN A 465 -21.98 3.22 -24.52
C ASN A 465 -22.92 4.18 -25.26
N VAL A 466 -22.32 5.10 -26.03
CA VAL A 466 -23.04 6.00 -26.94
C VAL A 466 -22.80 5.53 -28.36
N SER A 467 -23.78 4.83 -28.93
CA SER A 467 -23.73 4.30 -30.29
C SER A 467 -24.01 5.41 -31.29
N THR A 468 -23.17 5.53 -32.31
CA THR A 468 -23.26 6.58 -33.33
C THR A 468 -23.16 6.00 -34.74
N ARG A 469 -23.77 6.68 -35.71
CA ARG A 469 -23.64 6.34 -37.15
C ARG A 469 -22.20 6.50 -37.62
N ARG A 470 -21.50 7.47 -37.05
CA ARG A 470 -20.12 7.87 -37.32
C ARG A 470 -19.55 8.56 -36.09
N PHE A 471 -18.24 8.53 -35.89
CA PHE A 471 -17.60 9.44 -34.93
C PHE A 471 -17.84 10.89 -35.38
N ASP A 472 -18.23 11.76 -34.45
CA ASP A 472 -18.62 13.14 -34.71
C ASP A 472 -18.12 14.03 -33.55
N ALA A 473 -17.34 15.06 -33.88
CA ALA A 473 -16.73 15.94 -32.88
C ALA A 473 -17.76 16.67 -31.99
N ARG A 474 -18.98 16.87 -32.49
CA ARG A 474 -20.08 17.47 -31.70
C ARG A 474 -20.49 16.54 -30.56
N VAL A 475 -20.53 15.23 -30.80
CA VAL A 475 -20.86 14.22 -29.79
C VAL A 475 -19.75 14.15 -28.74
N GLU A 476 -18.49 14.07 -29.18
CA GLU A 476 -17.34 14.04 -28.28
C GLU A 476 -17.30 15.26 -27.34
N LYS A 477 -17.56 16.46 -27.87
CA LYS A 477 -17.61 17.70 -27.07
C LYS A 477 -18.76 17.72 -26.04
N VAL A 478 -19.86 17.01 -26.32
CA VAL A 478 -21.00 16.92 -25.39
C VAL A 478 -20.71 15.92 -24.26
N LEU A 479 -20.01 14.83 -24.58
CA LEU A 479 -19.67 13.75 -23.65
C LEU A 479 -18.43 14.06 -22.81
N GLU A 480 -17.42 14.71 -23.37
CA GLU A 480 -16.14 15.00 -22.71
C GLU A 480 -15.97 16.52 -22.56
N PRO A 481 -15.81 17.05 -21.32
CA PRO A 481 -15.48 16.34 -20.08
C PRO A 481 -16.67 15.86 -19.23
N PHE A 482 -17.93 16.10 -19.64
CA PHE A 482 -19.13 15.86 -18.83
C PHE A 482 -19.16 14.49 -18.12
N VAL A 483 -18.93 13.39 -18.83
CA VAL A 483 -18.95 12.03 -18.25
C VAL A 483 -17.87 11.89 -17.16
N TYR A 484 -16.67 12.43 -17.39
CA TYR A 484 -15.58 12.35 -16.43
C TYR A 484 -15.81 13.23 -15.19
N GLU A 485 -16.40 14.42 -15.37
CA GLU A 485 -16.80 15.32 -14.27
C GLU A 485 -17.87 14.66 -13.40
N TRP A 486 -18.90 14.08 -14.04
CA TRP A 486 -19.98 13.36 -13.35
C TRP A 486 -19.44 12.24 -12.45
N ILE A 487 -18.43 11.51 -12.94
CA ILE A 487 -17.76 10.43 -12.19
C ILE A 487 -16.92 11.00 -11.04
N ALA A 488 -16.17 12.07 -11.28
CA ALA A 488 -15.31 12.70 -10.27
C ALA A 488 -16.10 13.26 -9.08
N GLU A 489 -17.27 13.86 -9.32
CA GLU A 489 -18.19 14.33 -8.28
C GLU A 489 -18.61 13.22 -7.31
N ARG A 490 -18.62 11.97 -7.78
CA ARG A 490 -19.00 10.77 -7.02
C ARG A 490 -17.81 9.95 -6.54
N GLN A 491 -16.59 10.49 -6.67
CA GLN A 491 -15.34 9.82 -6.31
C GLN A 491 -15.19 8.46 -7.01
N GLY A 492 -15.70 8.35 -8.25
CA GLY A 492 -15.66 7.13 -9.04
C GLY A 492 -14.36 6.96 -9.85
N SER A 493 -14.25 5.81 -10.51
CA SER A 493 -13.19 5.50 -11.47
C SER A 493 -13.63 5.74 -12.91
N ILE A 494 -12.84 6.49 -13.68
CA ILE A 494 -13.03 6.66 -15.14
C ILE A 494 -12.61 5.43 -15.96
N SER A 495 -11.98 4.45 -15.30
CA SER A 495 -11.65 3.15 -15.88
C SER A 495 -11.73 2.05 -14.83
N ALA A 496 -12.75 1.19 -14.94
CA ALA A 496 -12.90 0.08 -14.03
C ALA A 496 -11.98 -1.09 -14.40
N GLU A 497 -11.99 -1.49 -15.68
CA GLU A 497 -11.34 -2.72 -16.16
C GLU A 497 -10.45 -2.51 -17.39
N HIS A 498 -10.81 -1.58 -18.30
CA HIS A 498 -10.12 -1.47 -19.59
C HIS A 498 -8.73 -0.81 -19.54
N GLY A 499 -8.32 -0.29 -18.38
CA GLY A 499 -7.07 0.46 -18.23
C GLY A 499 -7.11 1.90 -18.75
N LEU A 500 -5.97 2.57 -18.77
CA LEU A 500 -5.83 3.96 -19.19
C LEU A 500 -5.45 4.09 -20.67
N GLY A 501 -4.46 3.31 -21.10
CA GLY A 501 -3.86 3.36 -22.43
C GLY A 501 -3.55 4.78 -22.91
N LEU A 502 -3.61 4.96 -24.22
CA LEU A 502 -3.52 6.27 -24.84
C LEU A 502 -4.79 7.11 -24.59
N MET A 503 -5.95 6.45 -24.59
CA MET A 503 -7.25 7.10 -24.61
C MET A 503 -7.54 7.92 -23.34
N LYS A 504 -7.27 7.36 -22.16
CA LYS A 504 -7.70 7.93 -20.87
C LYS A 504 -6.57 8.57 -20.06
N LYS A 505 -5.31 8.46 -20.51
CA LYS A 505 -4.14 9.03 -19.82
C LYS A 505 -4.33 10.50 -19.40
N LYS A 506 -4.83 11.35 -20.29
CA LYS A 506 -5.04 12.79 -20.02
C LYS A 506 -6.17 13.08 -19.02
N PHE A 507 -7.03 12.09 -18.77
CA PHE A 507 -8.20 12.21 -17.89
C PHE A 507 -7.98 11.59 -16.51
N ILE A 508 -6.81 10.99 -16.24
CA ILE A 508 -6.52 10.31 -14.98
C ILE A 508 -6.78 11.18 -13.73
N GLY A 509 -6.64 12.50 -13.87
CA GLY A 509 -6.89 13.49 -12.81
C GLY A 509 -8.32 13.49 -12.25
N TYR A 510 -9.31 12.98 -12.99
CA TYR A 510 -10.70 12.86 -12.52
C TYR A 510 -10.89 11.74 -11.48
N SER A 511 -9.97 10.78 -11.41
CA SER A 511 -10.02 9.67 -10.44
C SER A 511 -8.81 9.58 -9.52
N ARG A 512 -7.70 10.25 -9.86
CA ARG A 512 -6.45 10.22 -9.08
C ARG A 512 -5.94 11.63 -8.86
N ASN A 513 -5.62 11.95 -7.62
CA ASN A 513 -5.02 13.23 -7.27
C ASN A 513 -3.55 13.32 -7.78
N PRO A 514 -2.96 14.53 -7.81
CA PRO A 514 -1.59 14.73 -8.29
C PRO A 514 -0.54 13.90 -7.55
N THR A 515 -0.72 13.64 -6.25
CA THR A 515 0.19 12.81 -5.46
C THR A 515 0.23 11.37 -5.97
N MET A 516 -0.94 10.75 -6.20
CA MET A 516 -1.03 9.39 -6.71
C MET A 516 -0.43 9.27 -8.11
N VAL A 517 -0.69 10.26 -8.97
CA VAL A 517 -0.08 10.31 -10.31
C VAL A 517 1.43 10.50 -10.21
N GLY A 518 1.91 11.35 -9.30
CA GLY A 518 3.34 11.56 -9.03
C GLY A 518 4.04 10.27 -8.57
N LEU A 519 3.42 9.49 -7.70
CA LEU A 519 3.96 8.18 -7.28
C LEU A 519 4.02 7.18 -8.43
N MET A 520 3.00 7.13 -9.30
CA MET A 520 3.03 6.28 -10.50
C MET A 520 4.18 6.68 -11.43
N LYS A 521 4.43 7.99 -11.60
CA LYS A 521 5.58 8.49 -12.34
C LYS A 521 6.90 8.06 -11.69
N ASN A 522 7.06 8.25 -10.38
CA ASN A 522 8.27 7.84 -9.67
C ASN A 522 8.54 6.33 -9.78
N ILE A 523 7.51 5.49 -9.73
CA ILE A 523 7.64 4.04 -9.96
C ILE A 523 8.10 3.77 -11.39
N LYS A 524 7.42 4.38 -12.37
CA LYS A 524 7.82 4.28 -13.77
C LYS A 524 9.29 4.65 -13.95
N ASP A 525 9.71 5.79 -13.42
CA ASP A 525 11.08 6.30 -13.51
C ASP A 525 12.10 5.41 -12.76
N SER A 526 11.68 4.71 -11.70
CA SER A 526 12.56 3.81 -10.92
C SER A 526 12.81 2.46 -11.60
N PHE A 527 11.83 1.95 -12.35
CA PHE A 527 11.95 0.74 -13.18
C PHE A 527 12.53 1.06 -14.56
N ASP A 528 12.86 2.33 -14.76
CA ASP A 528 13.39 2.97 -15.96
C ASP A 528 14.60 3.88 -15.60
N PRO A 529 15.58 3.41 -14.79
CA PRO A 529 16.63 4.30 -14.32
C PRO A 529 17.66 4.56 -15.44
N CYS A 530 17.91 5.84 -15.72
CA CYS A 530 19.10 6.25 -16.45
C CYS A 530 20.36 5.87 -15.64
N ASP A 531 21.14 4.92 -16.13
CA ASP A 531 22.50 4.75 -15.66
C ASP A 531 23.37 5.87 -16.27
N ASN A 532 23.63 6.94 -15.52
CA ASN A 532 24.54 8.02 -15.94
C ASN A 532 26.02 7.55 -16.13
N GLN A 533 26.28 6.27 -16.41
CA GLN A 533 27.59 5.62 -16.49
C GLN A 533 28.35 5.83 -17.81
N ARG A 534 27.84 6.64 -18.76
CA ARG A 534 28.71 7.20 -19.83
C ARG A 534 29.08 8.65 -19.49
N PRO A 535 30.31 8.90 -18.98
CA PRO A 535 30.68 10.24 -18.57
C PRO A 535 31.01 11.18 -19.73
N PHE A 536 31.09 10.73 -21.00
CA PHE A 536 31.49 11.61 -22.10
C PHE A 536 30.84 11.27 -23.44
N CYS A 537 30.24 12.27 -24.12
CA CYS A 537 29.87 12.16 -25.52
C CYS A 537 31.09 12.38 -26.44
N ARG A 538 31.11 11.73 -27.62
CA ARG A 538 32.24 11.83 -28.58
C ARG A 538 32.59 13.28 -28.93
N LYS A 539 31.58 14.15 -29.09
CA LYS A 539 31.75 15.61 -29.33
C LYS A 539 32.34 16.39 -28.14
N CYS A 540 32.26 15.88 -26.91
CA CYS A 540 32.90 16.48 -25.74
C CYS A 540 34.35 15.98 -25.57
N ILE A 541 34.60 14.70 -25.89
CA ILE A 541 35.95 14.12 -25.95
C ILE A 541 36.79 14.83 -27.02
N ASP A 542 36.25 14.92 -28.24
CA ASP A 542 36.95 15.54 -29.37
C ASP A 542 37.13 17.06 -29.19
N GLY A 543 36.34 17.67 -28.28
CA GLY A 543 36.34 19.10 -28.00
C GLY A 543 36.98 19.52 -26.67
N GLY A 544 37.51 18.59 -25.87
CA GLY A 544 38.15 18.88 -24.58
C GLY A 544 37.25 19.55 -23.54
N ARG A 545 35.94 19.24 -23.53
CA ARG A 545 34.95 19.81 -22.59
C ARG A 545 34.53 18.79 -21.52
N GLU A 546 34.28 19.25 -20.30
CA GLU A 546 33.55 18.48 -19.30
C GLU A 546 32.09 18.27 -19.76
N CYS A 547 31.65 17.01 -19.73
CA CYS A 547 30.33 16.59 -20.18
C CYS A 547 29.41 16.45 -18.95
N ALA A 548 28.22 17.03 -18.98
CA ALA A 548 27.26 16.99 -17.86
C ALA A 548 26.49 15.64 -17.75
N GLY A 549 26.99 14.57 -18.39
CA GLY A 549 26.23 13.33 -18.60
C GLY A 549 25.07 13.49 -19.61
N TYR A 550 24.41 12.37 -19.92
CA TYR A 550 23.16 12.33 -20.67
C TYR A 550 22.08 11.78 -19.74
N GLU A 551 20.93 12.44 -19.63
CA GLU A 551 19.70 11.79 -19.17
C GLU A 551 19.25 10.80 -20.27
N ARG A 552 19.28 9.51 -19.97
CA ARG A 552 18.71 8.43 -20.77
C ARG A 552 17.40 7.99 -20.13
N GLU A 553 16.28 8.48 -20.65
CA GLU A 553 14.96 7.92 -20.35
C GLU A 553 14.65 6.80 -21.36
N THR A 554 14.16 5.63 -20.93
CA THR A 554 14.13 4.40 -21.74
C THR A 554 12.88 4.22 -22.63
N VAL A 555 12.56 2.96 -22.97
CA VAL A 555 12.05 2.45 -24.26
C VAL A 555 10.52 2.30 -24.35
N PHE A 556 9.81 2.18 -23.23
CA PHE A 556 8.36 1.98 -23.22
C PHE A 556 7.63 3.32 -23.42
N ILE A 557 6.83 3.45 -24.49
CA ILE A 557 6.03 4.67 -24.75
C ILE A 557 4.52 4.36 -24.67
N ILE A 558 3.82 5.14 -23.85
CA ILE A 558 2.43 5.57 -24.16
C ILE A 558 2.48 7.10 -24.24
N GLY A 559 2.18 7.66 -25.42
CA GLY A 559 2.50 9.03 -25.88
C GLY A 559 2.53 10.16 -24.83
N THR A 560 3.57 10.99 -24.87
CA THR A 560 3.71 12.20 -24.05
C THR A 560 3.11 13.41 -24.77
N ILE A 561 2.23 14.15 -24.09
CA ILE A 561 1.98 15.57 -24.41
C ILE A 561 2.98 16.35 -23.56
N GLU A 562 3.68 17.28 -24.20
CA GLU A 562 4.82 18.05 -23.65
C GLU A 562 4.57 18.59 -22.24
N ASP A 563 5.43 18.23 -21.28
CA ASP A 563 5.84 19.18 -20.24
C ASP A 563 6.80 20.17 -20.94
N GLN A 564 6.49 21.46 -20.87
CA GLN A 564 7.16 22.53 -21.63
C GLN A 564 8.69 22.44 -21.55
N GLY A 565 9.30 21.95 -22.63
CA GLY A 565 10.69 21.58 -22.71
C GLY A 565 11.68 22.56 -22.07
N ARG A 566 12.46 22.03 -21.13
CA ARG A 566 13.84 22.47 -20.87
C ARG A 566 14.74 21.27 -20.55
N CYS A 567 15.13 20.54 -21.59
CA CYS A 567 16.41 19.83 -21.56
C CYS A 567 17.47 20.77 -22.13
N SER A 568 18.06 21.62 -21.27
CA SER A 568 19.21 22.44 -21.67
C SER A 568 20.44 21.54 -21.76
N SER A 569 20.68 20.92 -22.91
CA SER A 569 21.78 19.95 -23.05
C SER A 569 23.18 20.58 -23.20
N HIS A 570 23.36 21.90 -23.05
CA HIS A 570 24.67 22.55 -22.84
C HIS A 570 24.49 23.95 -22.23
N PRO A 571 25.35 24.38 -21.28
CA PRO A 571 25.40 25.79 -20.89
C PRO A 571 25.88 26.68 -22.06
N PRO A 572 25.38 27.93 -22.17
CA PRO A 572 25.77 28.84 -23.24
C PRO A 572 27.28 29.14 -23.22
N ARG A 573 27.82 29.35 -24.42
CA ARG A 573 29.25 29.55 -24.70
C ARG A 573 29.77 30.81 -23.99
N VAL A 574 30.36 30.67 -22.81
CA VAL A 574 31.02 31.78 -22.11
C VAL A 574 32.41 32.01 -22.74
N VAL A 575 32.50 33.01 -23.60
CA VAL A 575 33.79 33.52 -24.10
C VAL A 575 34.45 34.31 -22.97
N LYS A 576 35.48 33.75 -22.34
CA LYS A 576 36.30 34.50 -21.37
C LYS A 576 37.31 35.39 -22.10
N PRO A 577 37.41 36.70 -21.78
CA PRO A 577 38.57 37.49 -22.14
C PRO A 577 39.77 37.10 -21.25
N LYS A 578 40.95 37.30 -21.81
CA LYS A 578 42.25 36.84 -21.31
C LYS A 578 42.93 37.91 -20.43
N LYS A 579 43.73 37.41 -19.46
CA LYS A 579 44.82 38.04 -18.67
C LYS A 579 44.39 38.83 -17.41
N GLY A 580 45.09 38.73 -16.27
CA GLY A 580 46.38 38.08 -16.05
C GLY A 580 46.84 37.94 -14.59
N LYS A 581 47.78 36.99 -14.45
CA LYS A 581 48.91 36.83 -13.50
C LYS A 581 48.83 37.41 -12.08
N GLY A 582 48.97 36.51 -11.10
CA GLY A 582 49.61 36.77 -9.81
C GLY A 582 49.42 35.62 -8.83
N ALA A 583 50.46 34.83 -8.58
CA ALA A 583 50.60 33.99 -7.38
C ALA A 583 51.84 34.51 -6.62
N PRO A 584 52.12 34.16 -5.34
CA PRO A 584 51.36 33.36 -4.36
C PRO A 584 51.32 34.01 -2.94
N LYS A 585 50.58 33.42 -1.96
CA LYS A 585 51.08 33.15 -0.59
C LYS A 585 50.03 32.48 0.32
N ALA A 586 50.47 31.45 1.02
CA ALA A 586 49.81 30.89 2.19
C ALA A 586 50.12 31.76 3.43
N ALA A 587 49.09 32.13 4.20
CA ALA A 587 49.13 32.40 5.64
C ALA A 587 47.74 32.84 6.12
N GLY A 588 47.29 32.27 7.26
CA GLY A 588 46.21 32.84 8.07
C GLY A 588 44.86 32.12 7.96
N ALA A 589 44.73 31.01 8.68
CA ALA A 589 43.43 30.62 9.22
C ALA A 589 43.00 31.71 10.21
N GLY A 590 41.91 32.40 9.90
CA GLY A 590 41.32 33.46 10.73
C GLY A 590 39.83 33.59 10.41
N SER A 591 39.03 32.96 11.27
CA SER A 591 37.70 33.39 11.72
C SER A 591 36.87 34.27 10.77
N GLY A 592 35.95 33.64 10.04
CA GLY A 592 34.63 34.22 9.80
C GLY A 592 33.67 33.52 10.74
N GLU A 593 33.47 34.06 11.93
CA GLU A 593 32.35 33.69 12.80
C GLU A 593 31.08 34.14 12.08
N ASP A 594 30.36 33.18 11.49
CA ASP A 594 28.99 33.37 11.02
C ASP A 594 28.14 33.79 12.24
N GLU A 595 27.44 34.93 12.15
CA GLU A 595 26.48 35.37 13.16
C GLU A 595 25.28 34.39 13.20
N ARG A 596 25.46 33.23 13.86
CA ARG A 596 24.36 32.32 14.20
C ARG A 596 23.41 33.01 15.17
N PHE A 597 22.13 32.80 14.95
CA PHE A 597 21.09 33.21 15.89
C PHE A 597 21.24 32.39 17.19
N GLU A 598 21.77 33.01 18.25
CA GLU A 598 22.09 32.34 19.52
C GLU A 598 20.94 32.49 20.54
N LEU A 599 20.34 31.37 20.96
CA LEU A 599 19.40 31.30 22.09
C LEU A 599 20.08 30.62 23.29
N THR A 600 20.11 31.31 24.42
CA THR A 600 20.62 30.76 25.69
C THR A 600 19.47 30.52 26.65
N ALA A 601 19.37 29.31 27.22
CA ALA A 601 18.37 29.01 28.24
C ALA A 601 18.69 29.71 29.58
N LYS A 602 17.65 30.18 30.28
CA LYS A 602 17.80 30.86 31.58
C LYS A 602 17.69 29.88 32.74
N GLU A 603 18.62 29.97 33.68
CA GLU A 603 18.61 29.17 34.91
C GLU A 603 17.53 29.63 35.91
N PRO A 604 16.97 28.72 36.73
CA PRO A 604 17.24 27.28 36.78
C PRO A 604 16.55 26.50 35.66
N LEU A 605 17.30 25.57 35.04
CA LEU A 605 16.82 24.73 33.95
C LEU A 605 15.93 23.61 34.48
N ARG A 606 14.72 23.51 33.95
CA ARG A 606 13.73 22.49 34.30
C ARG A 606 13.92 21.23 33.44
N PRO A 607 13.28 20.09 33.79
CA PRO A 607 13.33 18.91 32.94
C PRO A 607 12.91 19.22 31.51
N ALA A 608 13.55 18.59 30.52
CA ALA A 608 13.26 18.85 29.10
C ALA A 608 11.81 18.55 28.69
N TRP A 609 11.06 17.82 29.51
CA TRP A 609 9.65 17.48 29.32
C TRP A 609 8.68 18.61 29.68
N ASP A 610 9.17 19.73 30.22
CA ASP A 610 8.36 20.93 30.39
C ASP A 610 8.10 21.57 29.03
N ASP A 611 6.84 21.87 28.72
CA ASP A 611 6.47 22.44 27.41
C ASP A 611 6.86 23.90 27.25
N LEU A 612 7.37 24.55 28.30
CA LEU A 612 7.74 25.96 28.31
C LEU A 612 9.17 26.12 28.83
N ILE A 613 10.03 26.77 28.05
CA ILE A 613 11.38 27.17 28.46
C ILE A 613 11.56 28.69 28.37
N SER A 614 12.30 29.26 29.32
CA SER A 614 12.71 30.65 29.25
C SER A 614 14.08 30.75 28.60
N VAL A 615 14.20 31.53 27.53
CA VAL A 615 15.44 31.75 26.79
C VAL A 615 15.73 33.24 26.64
N SER A 616 16.98 33.58 26.35
CA SER A 616 17.38 34.92 25.92
C SER A 616 18.03 34.87 24.55
N SER A 617 17.66 35.80 23.67
CA SER A 617 18.36 36.10 22.43
C SER A 617 18.52 37.62 22.32
N ARG A 618 19.73 38.07 21.95
CA ARG A 618 20.07 39.50 21.76
C ARG A 618 19.63 40.40 22.93
N GLY A 619 19.77 39.92 24.17
CA GLY A 619 19.42 40.67 25.39
C GLY A 619 17.92 40.72 25.73
N LYS A 620 17.03 40.21 24.87
CA LYS A 620 15.59 40.08 25.14
C LYS A 620 15.26 38.69 25.66
N SER A 621 14.27 38.60 26.55
CA SER A 621 13.84 37.35 27.17
C SER A 621 12.54 36.87 26.54
N TYR A 622 12.51 35.61 26.15
CA TYR A 622 11.36 34.97 25.52
C TYR A 622 10.96 33.73 26.32
N ARG A 623 9.67 33.45 26.34
CA ARG A 623 9.12 32.18 26.84
C ARG A 623 8.73 31.37 25.61
N LEU A 624 9.47 30.29 25.34
CA LEU A 624 9.24 29.42 24.19
C LEU A 624 8.40 28.22 24.60
N GLN A 625 7.33 27.96 23.85
CA GLN A 625 6.66 26.68 23.85
C GLN A 625 7.44 25.67 23.01
N ILE A 626 7.71 24.47 23.52
CA ILE A 626 8.48 23.45 22.80
C ILE A 626 7.54 22.42 22.17
N ALA A 627 7.65 22.27 20.86
CA ALA A 627 6.91 21.31 20.06
C ALA A 627 7.89 20.41 19.27
N ALA A 628 7.48 19.19 18.98
CA ALA A 628 8.14 18.30 18.04
C ALA A 628 7.07 17.68 17.15
N LEU A 629 7.37 17.54 15.86
CA LEU A 629 6.44 17.04 14.87
C LEU A 629 7.16 16.15 13.86
N HIS A 630 6.76 14.90 13.78
CA HIS A 630 7.19 14.00 12.71
C HIS A 630 6.65 14.51 11.36
N THR A 631 7.51 14.70 10.37
CA THR A 631 7.14 15.13 9.03
C THR A 631 8.23 14.75 8.02
N ASN A 632 7.85 14.56 6.75
CA ASN A 632 8.84 14.35 5.68
C ASN A 632 9.57 15.68 5.41
N LEU A 633 10.85 15.75 5.80
CA LEU A 633 11.66 16.96 5.71
C LEU A 633 11.90 17.38 4.25
N GLN A 634 11.95 16.43 3.31
CA GLN A 634 12.07 16.72 1.87
C GLN A 634 10.80 17.35 1.28
N ALA A 635 9.64 17.06 1.87
CA ALA A 635 8.36 17.62 1.45
C ALA A 635 8.06 18.99 2.07
N VAL A 636 8.87 19.44 3.04
CA VAL A 636 8.73 20.77 3.65
C VAL A 636 9.22 21.83 2.66
N THR A 637 8.29 22.60 2.09
CA THR A 637 8.67 23.76 1.26
C THR A 637 8.77 25.02 2.11
N ARG A 638 9.78 25.84 1.82
CA ARG A 638 10.03 27.11 2.50
C ARG A 638 9.88 28.25 1.49
N ALA A 639 9.05 29.22 1.82
CA ALA A 639 8.97 30.48 1.08
C ALA A 639 9.65 31.57 1.92
N ALA A 640 10.64 32.25 1.32
CA ALA A 640 11.19 33.46 1.92
C ALA A 640 10.12 34.55 1.90
N ALA A 641 10.04 35.37 2.95
CA ALA A 641 9.24 36.59 2.89
C ALA A 641 9.81 37.49 1.79
N ASP A 642 8.96 37.95 0.86
CA ASP A 642 9.35 38.82 -0.26
C ASP A 642 10.02 40.11 0.26
N ASP A 643 11.32 40.28 0.00
CA ASP A 643 11.87 41.56 -0.48
C ASP A 643 13.27 41.39 -1.13
N ASP A 644 13.54 42.32 -2.05
CA ASP A 644 14.62 42.43 -3.02
C ASP A 644 16.02 41.97 -2.58
N GLY A 645 16.65 41.18 -3.46
CA GLY A 645 18.10 41.20 -3.68
C GLY A 645 18.99 40.57 -2.59
N ASP A 646 19.77 39.60 -3.03
CA ASP A 646 20.91 38.99 -2.33
C ASP A 646 20.65 37.95 -1.21
N ARG A 647 21.19 36.75 -1.51
CA ARG A 647 21.58 35.62 -0.65
C ARG A 647 20.63 35.24 0.50
N ALA A 648 20.01 34.08 0.37
CA ALA A 648 19.44 33.33 1.49
C ALA A 648 20.57 32.99 2.48
N GLY A 649 20.66 33.73 3.59
CA GLY A 649 21.49 33.40 4.74
C GLY A 649 20.65 32.74 5.83
N ASP A 650 21.27 31.85 6.62
CA ASP A 650 20.70 31.28 7.84
C ASP A 650 20.18 32.40 8.75
N GLY A 651 18.89 32.37 9.10
CA GLY A 651 18.28 33.29 10.08
C GLY A 651 17.21 34.26 9.56
N LYS A 652 16.83 34.25 8.28
CA LYS A 652 15.65 35.01 7.79
C LYS A 652 14.34 34.26 8.10
N PRO A 653 13.25 34.97 8.45
CA PRO A 653 11.94 34.35 8.66
C PRO A 653 11.40 33.73 7.36
N VAL A 654 10.84 32.52 7.46
CA VAL A 654 10.25 31.75 6.35
C VAL A 654 8.85 31.28 6.69
N PHE A 655 8.01 31.13 5.66
CA PHE A 655 6.75 30.41 5.74
C PHE A 655 6.97 28.94 5.38
N LEU A 656 6.31 28.05 6.13
CA LEU A 656 6.40 26.61 5.93
C LEU A 656 5.15 26.08 5.24
N SER A 657 5.35 25.22 4.24
CA SER A 657 4.32 24.28 3.81
C SER A 657 4.70 22.88 4.26
N LEU A 658 3.89 22.28 5.13
CA LEU A 658 4.08 20.92 5.62
C LEU A 658 3.17 19.95 4.87
N PRO A 659 3.59 18.70 4.59
CA PRO A 659 2.70 17.64 4.12
C PRO A 659 1.61 17.32 5.17
N PRO A 660 0.54 16.58 4.81
CA PRO A 660 -0.41 16.06 5.80
C PRO A 660 0.32 15.37 6.95
N TYR A 661 -0.13 15.59 8.19
CA TYR A 661 0.46 14.91 9.34
C TYR A 661 0.19 13.41 9.22
N GLU A 662 1.27 12.67 9.07
CA GLU A 662 1.25 11.21 9.12
C GLU A 662 2.12 10.81 10.32
N PRO A 663 1.53 10.21 11.38
CA PRO A 663 2.31 9.66 12.45
C PRO A 663 3.24 8.60 11.82
N PRO A 664 4.49 8.50 12.31
CA PRO A 664 5.51 7.67 11.70
C PRO A 664 4.99 6.25 11.47
N GLY A 665 4.68 5.90 10.21
CA GLY A 665 3.82 4.76 9.88
C GLY A 665 4.34 3.44 10.45
N ILE A 666 3.41 2.53 10.79
CA ILE A 666 3.69 1.09 10.99
C ILE A 666 3.99 0.46 9.61
N GLN A 667 4.87 1.07 8.82
CA GLN A 667 5.37 0.51 7.57
C GLN A 667 6.67 -0.21 7.86
N SER A 668 6.53 -1.52 8.04
CA SER A 668 7.38 -2.55 7.43
C SER A 668 8.87 -2.20 7.29
N GLY A 669 9.67 -2.78 8.19
CA GLY A 669 11.11 -2.88 8.01
C GLY A 669 11.91 -1.95 8.92
N LEU A 670 11.76 -2.09 10.25
CA LEU A 670 12.95 -1.98 11.11
C LEU A 670 13.86 -3.14 10.72
N GLY A 671 14.57 -2.99 9.60
CA GLY A 671 15.65 -3.90 9.22
C GLY A 671 16.69 -3.94 10.34
N GLU A 672 17.61 -4.90 10.27
CA GLU A 672 18.72 -5.06 11.22
C GLU A 672 19.77 -3.90 11.15
N GLY A 673 19.33 -2.67 10.92
CA GLY A 673 20.13 -1.45 10.81
C GLY A 673 20.10 -0.58 12.07
N GLU A 674 21.13 0.25 12.24
CA GLU A 674 21.22 1.23 13.32
C GLU A 674 20.11 2.30 13.16
N PHE A 675 19.44 2.67 14.27
CA PHE A 675 18.41 3.72 14.29
C PHE A 675 19.01 5.03 13.75
N ARG A 676 18.32 5.68 12.82
CA ARG A 676 18.75 6.95 12.22
C ARG A 676 17.57 7.90 12.09
N LEU A 677 17.80 9.17 12.37
CA LEU A 677 16.79 10.21 12.33
C LEU A 677 17.42 11.50 11.79
N SER A 678 16.75 12.12 10.82
CA SER A 678 17.06 13.47 10.35
C SER A 678 16.18 14.46 11.11
N SER A 679 16.70 15.65 11.43
CA SER A 679 15.92 16.66 12.12
C SER A 679 16.32 18.08 11.78
N GLN A 680 15.38 18.99 12.01
CA GLN A 680 15.57 20.41 11.86
C GLN A 680 14.87 21.17 12.99
N CYS A 681 15.51 22.21 13.51
CA CYS A 681 14.95 23.05 14.56
C CYS A 681 14.62 24.46 14.06
N LEU A 682 13.35 24.82 14.23
CA LEU A 682 12.78 26.10 13.85
C LEU A 682 12.27 26.84 15.08
N VAL A 683 12.41 28.15 15.11
CA VAL A 683 11.88 28.99 16.19
C VAL A 683 11.07 30.15 15.63
N HIS A 684 9.90 30.36 16.22
CA HIS A 684 9.07 31.54 16.05
C HIS A 684 9.17 32.41 17.31
N LEU A 685 9.60 33.66 17.17
CA LEU A 685 9.58 34.65 18.25
C LEU A 685 8.49 35.69 17.97
N ALA A 686 7.53 35.82 18.88
CA ALA A 686 6.50 36.85 18.77
C ALA A 686 7.10 38.25 19.02
N THR A 687 6.69 39.22 18.20
CA THR A 687 7.08 40.64 18.34
C THR A 687 6.11 41.37 19.25
N SER A 688 6.61 42.26 20.11
CA SER A 688 5.86 43.00 21.13
C SER A 688 4.82 44.01 20.61
N ASP A 689 4.62 44.13 19.30
CA ASP A 689 3.78 45.17 18.68
C ASP A 689 2.38 44.64 18.27
N GLU A 690 2.05 43.38 18.54
CA GLU A 690 0.77 42.74 18.18
C GLU A 690 -0.23 42.63 19.37
N GLU A 691 -0.10 43.46 20.42
CA GLU A 691 -0.99 43.42 21.59
C GLU A 691 -2.22 44.36 21.54
N GLU A 692 -2.42 45.18 20.51
CA GLU A 692 -3.59 46.09 20.43
C GLU A 692 -4.56 45.73 19.29
N GLY A 693 -5.38 44.70 19.50
CA GLY A 693 -6.56 44.48 18.64
C GLY A 693 -7.30 43.16 18.83
N ALA A 694 -8.51 43.26 19.41
CA ALA A 694 -9.56 42.24 19.52
C ALA A 694 -9.48 41.25 20.71
N GLY A 695 -10.50 41.33 21.56
CA GLY A 695 -10.66 40.52 22.76
C GLY A 695 -11.06 39.06 22.48
N THR A 696 -10.79 38.25 23.50
CA THR A 696 -11.09 36.81 23.67
C THR A 696 -10.16 35.82 22.97
N GLY A 697 -8.99 35.60 23.59
CA GLY A 697 -8.39 34.25 23.74
C GLY A 697 -7.46 33.74 22.65
N SER A 698 -6.19 34.20 22.62
CA SER A 698 -4.99 33.36 22.46
C SER A 698 -3.77 34.28 22.32
N ALA A 699 -2.93 34.36 23.36
CA ALA A 699 -1.63 35.03 23.25
C ALA A 699 -0.80 34.34 22.16
N THR A 700 -0.23 35.10 21.23
CA THR A 700 0.76 34.60 20.26
C THR A 700 2.05 34.26 21.00
N GLU A 701 2.12 33.06 21.59
CA GLU A 701 3.31 32.60 22.30
C GLU A 701 4.44 32.25 21.32
N SER A 702 5.69 32.54 21.70
CA SER A 702 6.87 32.14 20.93
C SER A 702 7.03 30.61 20.97
N ILE A 703 7.47 29.97 19.87
CA ILE A 703 7.51 28.50 19.74
C ILE A 703 8.88 28.02 19.25
N CYS A 704 9.39 26.93 19.81
CA CYS A 704 10.49 26.13 19.27
C CYS A 704 9.93 24.80 18.75
N LEU A 705 10.15 24.51 17.47
CA LEU A 705 9.62 23.34 16.78
C LEU A 705 10.76 22.46 16.26
N PHE A 706 10.79 21.21 16.70
CA PHE A 706 11.65 20.17 16.13
C PHE A 706 10.87 19.39 15.07
N LEU A 707 11.22 19.59 13.81
CA LEU A 707 10.75 18.75 12.70
C LEU A 707 11.70 17.57 12.53
N TYR A 708 11.19 16.35 12.36
CA TYR A 708 12.05 15.18 12.21
C TYR A 708 11.42 14.07 11.36
N GLU A 709 12.29 13.22 10.79
CA GLU A 709 11.92 12.02 10.02
C GLU A 709 12.84 10.85 10.36
N PHE A 710 12.30 9.63 10.32
CA PHE A 710 13.11 8.41 10.48
C PHE A 710 13.78 8.02 9.15
N ASN A 711 15.10 7.79 9.18
CA ASN A 711 15.89 7.41 8.03
C ASN A 711 16.01 5.89 7.93
N ASN A 712 15.13 5.23 7.18
CA ASN A 712 15.28 3.79 6.90
C ASN A 712 16.36 3.54 5.84
N SER A 713 17.63 3.54 6.23
CA SER A 713 18.74 3.28 5.32
C SER A 713 19.21 1.82 5.36
N SER A 714 18.60 0.99 4.54
CA SER A 714 19.29 -0.10 3.83
C SER A 714 19.41 0.18 2.32
N TYR A 715 18.91 1.33 1.84
CA TYR A 715 18.87 1.68 0.42
C TYR A 715 20.00 2.60 -0.09
N PHE A 716 20.94 3.04 0.77
CA PHE A 716 22.03 3.92 0.36
C PHE A 716 23.41 3.43 0.87
N SER A 717 23.93 2.35 0.28
CA SER A 717 25.38 2.16 0.12
C SER A 717 25.68 1.08 -0.92
N THR A 718 25.99 1.50 -2.15
CA THR A 718 26.66 0.67 -3.16
C THR A 718 28.17 0.88 -3.04
N GLN A 719 28.79 0.37 -1.97
CA GLN A 719 30.24 0.25 -1.85
C GLN A 719 30.58 -1.16 -1.35
N PRO A 720 31.58 -1.84 -1.94
CA PRO A 720 31.92 -3.20 -1.55
C PRO A 720 32.58 -3.20 -0.16
N HIS A 721 32.04 -4.02 0.74
CA HIS A 721 32.57 -4.21 2.08
C HIS A 721 33.95 -4.87 2.05
N TRP A 722 35.00 -4.05 2.11
CA TRP A 722 36.20 -4.37 2.90
C TRP A 722 36.87 -3.06 3.33
N LYS A 723 37.03 -2.95 4.66
CA LYS A 723 37.70 -1.91 5.47
C LYS A 723 36.78 -0.82 6.05
N ASP A 724 36.89 -0.74 7.38
CA ASP A 724 36.37 0.23 8.33
C ASP A 724 34.89 0.14 8.76
N THR A 725 34.64 -0.69 9.79
CA THR A 725 33.41 -0.71 10.61
C THR A 725 33.16 0.58 11.40
N SER A 726 33.98 1.63 11.23
CA SER A 726 33.85 2.92 11.92
C SER A 726 33.03 3.97 11.14
N ALA A 727 32.73 3.73 9.85
CA ALA A 727 32.07 4.71 8.97
C ALA A 727 30.51 4.70 9.02
N HIS A 728 29.90 3.79 9.79
CA HIS A 728 28.43 3.64 9.85
C HIS A 728 27.73 4.28 11.05
N LEU A 729 28.47 4.98 11.93
CA LEU A 729 27.94 5.51 13.18
C LEU A 729 26.83 6.57 12.97
N ASP A 730 25.73 6.39 13.69
CA ASP A 730 24.66 7.40 13.85
C ASP A 730 25.23 8.80 14.16
N ALA A 731 24.68 9.84 13.55
CA ALA A 731 25.07 11.24 13.76
C ALA A 731 25.04 11.63 15.24
N VAL A 732 24.03 11.20 16.00
CA VAL A 732 23.95 11.44 17.45
C VAL A 732 25.12 10.79 18.18
N ARG A 733 25.41 9.53 17.85
CA ARG A 733 26.52 8.79 18.44
C ARG A 733 27.87 9.44 18.14
N ARG A 734 28.04 10.00 16.93
CA ARG A 734 29.26 10.73 16.52
C ARG A 734 29.45 12.06 17.25
N MET A 735 28.37 12.79 17.51
CA MET A 735 28.42 14.06 18.25
C MET A 735 28.77 13.86 19.73
N GLY A 736 28.49 12.69 20.27
CA GLY A 736 28.79 12.33 21.66
C GLY A 736 27.83 12.97 22.66
N PRO A 737 27.76 12.44 23.90
CA PRO A 737 26.75 12.85 24.88
C PRO A 737 26.93 14.31 25.36
N GLU A 738 28.15 14.84 25.28
CA GLU A 738 28.52 16.22 25.60
C GLU A 738 27.75 17.27 24.78
N HIS A 739 27.48 16.95 23.51
CA HIS A 739 26.79 17.84 22.58
C HIS A 739 25.34 18.12 22.98
N PHE A 740 24.77 17.30 23.87
CA PHE A 740 23.36 17.34 24.28
C PHE A 740 23.15 17.84 25.71
N ARG A 741 24.12 18.58 26.27
CA ARG A 741 24.02 19.19 27.61
C ARG A 741 23.13 20.43 27.67
N SER A 742 23.13 21.24 26.61
CA SER A 742 22.48 22.56 26.58
C SER A 742 21.36 22.65 25.55
N PHE A 743 20.45 23.61 25.75
CA PHE A 743 19.43 23.97 24.75
C PHE A 743 20.09 24.50 23.46
N PRO A 744 19.53 24.23 22.26
CA PRO A 744 18.34 23.41 21.98
C PRO A 744 18.57 21.89 21.95
N ASN A 745 19.83 21.47 21.80
CA ASN A 745 20.23 20.07 21.56
C ASN A 745 19.75 19.11 22.65
N HIS A 746 19.82 19.52 23.92
CA HIS A 746 19.31 18.74 25.05
C HIS A 746 17.84 18.36 24.88
N HIS A 747 17.00 19.32 24.46
CA HIS A 747 15.56 19.09 24.32
C HIS A 747 15.24 18.20 23.13
N PHE A 748 15.97 18.36 22.02
CA PHE A 748 15.89 17.44 20.90
C PHE A 748 16.25 16.01 21.31
N PHE A 749 17.39 15.83 21.99
CA PHE A 749 17.83 14.50 22.43
C PHE A 749 16.84 13.84 23.37
N VAL A 750 16.38 14.55 24.40
CA VAL A 750 15.49 13.99 25.43
C VAL A 750 14.07 13.76 24.92
N ARG A 751 13.48 14.72 24.17
CA ARG A 751 12.08 14.61 23.72
C ARG A 751 11.89 13.79 22.45
N VAL A 752 12.85 13.82 21.52
CA VAL A 752 12.66 13.27 20.17
C VAL A 752 13.49 12.01 19.99
N TYR A 753 14.81 12.13 20.06
CA TYR A 753 15.71 11.04 19.66
C TYR A 753 15.68 9.88 20.66
N ARG A 754 15.88 10.15 21.95
CA ARG A 754 16.02 9.13 23.00
C ARG A 754 14.81 8.19 23.12
N PRO A 755 13.55 8.66 23.29
CA PRO A 755 12.39 7.77 23.36
C PRO A 755 12.23 6.97 22.06
N SER A 756 12.37 7.61 20.89
CA SER A 756 12.23 6.95 19.59
C SER A 756 13.25 5.83 19.39
N ALA A 757 14.52 6.07 19.73
CA ALA A 757 15.59 5.09 19.63
C ALA A 757 15.38 3.91 20.59
N ILE A 758 14.95 4.17 21.84
CA ILE A 758 14.68 3.13 22.83
C ILE A 758 13.51 2.25 22.37
N PHE A 759 12.40 2.83 21.92
CA PHE A 759 11.24 2.05 21.48
C PHE A 759 11.48 1.32 20.16
N THR A 760 12.25 1.92 19.26
CA THR A 760 12.72 1.22 18.07
C THR A 760 13.52 -0.03 18.47
N ALA A 761 14.51 0.12 19.36
CA ALA A 761 15.32 -0.98 19.88
C ALA A 761 14.49 -2.05 20.62
N LEU A 762 13.43 -1.65 21.35
CA LEU A 762 12.51 -2.57 22.00
C LEU A 762 11.72 -3.40 20.99
N LEU A 763 11.21 -2.77 19.93
CA LEU A 763 10.40 -3.43 18.90
C LEU A 763 11.25 -4.30 17.96
N SER A 764 12.46 -3.87 17.62
CA SER A 764 13.44 -4.64 16.84
C SER A 764 14.18 -5.68 17.69
N ARG A 765 14.09 -5.59 19.03
CA ARG A 765 14.78 -6.46 19.99
C ARG A 765 16.30 -6.41 19.83
N THR A 766 16.85 -5.24 19.47
CA THR A 766 18.29 -5.03 19.26
C THR A 766 18.89 -4.12 20.34
N PRO A 767 20.07 -4.44 20.91
CA PRO A 767 20.77 -3.54 21.86
C PRO A 767 21.05 -2.15 21.28
N THR A 768 21.15 -1.14 22.15
CA THR A 768 21.45 0.25 21.77
C THR A 768 22.57 0.84 22.63
N PHE A 769 23.39 1.73 22.05
CA PHE A 769 24.48 2.43 22.75
C PHE A 769 23.99 3.35 23.87
N LEU A 770 22.70 3.71 23.86
CA LEU A 770 22.09 4.54 24.90
C LEU A 770 22.09 3.88 26.30
N ALA A 771 22.35 2.57 26.38
CA ALA A 771 22.52 1.87 27.66
C ALA A 771 23.89 2.14 28.33
N GLU A 772 24.86 2.73 27.61
CA GLU A 772 26.16 3.05 28.18
C GLU A 772 26.05 4.18 29.23
N PRO A 773 26.79 4.12 30.36
CA PRO A 773 26.64 5.05 31.48
C PRO A 773 26.74 6.54 31.10
N GLN A 774 27.64 6.88 30.18
CA GLN A 774 27.83 8.26 29.69
C GLN A 774 26.58 8.86 29.05
N TRP A 775 25.77 8.05 28.35
CA TRP A 775 24.51 8.51 27.73
C TRP A 775 23.36 8.63 28.74
N LEU A 776 23.50 7.99 29.90
CA LEU A 776 22.55 8.10 31.01
C LEU A 776 22.85 9.29 31.92
N SER A 777 24.09 9.75 32.02
CA SER A 777 24.47 10.84 32.92
C SER A 777 24.70 12.17 32.20
N THR A 778 25.58 12.18 31.20
CA THR A 778 26.20 13.41 30.68
C THR A 778 25.20 14.39 30.06
N PRO A 779 24.19 13.98 29.28
CA PRO A 779 23.18 14.92 28.77
C PRO A 779 22.35 15.59 29.86
N PHE A 780 22.26 15.01 31.06
CA PHE A 780 21.39 15.45 32.17
C PHE A 780 22.14 16.22 33.27
N GLU A 781 23.40 16.63 33.03
CA GLU A 781 24.17 17.38 34.03
C GLU A 781 23.60 18.78 34.28
N SER A 782 23.10 19.46 33.24
CA SER A 782 22.54 20.81 33.33
C SER A 782 21.02 20.83 33.57
N HIS A 783 20.31 19.79 33.12
CA HIS A 783 18.86 19.66 33.24
C HIS A 783 18.54 18.40 34.05
N GLY A 784 17.87 18.55 35.20
CA GLY A 784 17.56 17.42 36.09
C GLY A 784 16.58 16.40 35.48
N LYS A 785 16.80 15.12 35.77
CA LYS A 785 15.92 14.01 35.35
C LYS A 785 14.56 14.03 36.05
N CYS A 786 13.49 13.80 35.31
CA CYS A 786 12.15 13.57 35.86
C CYS A 786 11.86 12.06 36.03
N PRO A 787 10.71 11.66 36.62
CA PRO A 787 10.36 10.23 36.73
C PRO A 787 10.30 9.48 35.40
N LEU A 788 9.88 10.12 34.30
CA LEU A 788 9.89 9.51 32.96
C LEU A 788 11.32 9.21 32.47
N ASP A 789 12.28 10.09 32.75
CA ASP A 789 13.68 9.85 32.38
C ASP A 789 14.28 8.64 33.10
N HIS A 790 13.96 8.48 34.38
CA HIS A 790 14.36 7.32 35.17
C HIS A 790 13.69 6.03 34.71
N LEU A 791 12.44 6.10 34.21
CA LEU A 791 11.81 4.94 33.57
C LEU A 791 12.56 4.55 32.31
N LEU A 792 12.88 5.52 31.44
CA LEU A 792 13.63 5.28 30.20
C LEU A 792 15.03 4.70 30.47
N ASP A 793 15.68 5.06 31.58
CA ASP A 793 16.94 4.43 32.04
C ASP A 793 16.77 2.93 32.34
N ILE A 794 15.60 2.51 32.81
CA ILE A 794 15.30 1.10 33.05
C ILE A 794 14.94 0.41 31.73
N LEU A 795 14.12 1.06 30.89
CA LEU A 795 13.63 0.48 29.63
C LEU A 795 14.76 0.22 28.62
N VAL A 796 15.82 1.02 28.60
CA VAL A 796 16.97 0.84 27.70
C VAL A 796 17.72 -0.49 27.93
N LEU A 797 17.50 -1.14 29.08
CA LEU A 797 18.11 -2.44 29.41
C LEU A 797 17.38 -3.63 28.75
N LEU A 798 16.09 -3.48 28.45
CA LEU A 798 15.22 -4.57 27.95
C LEU A 798 15.61 -5.08 26.55
N PRO A 799 16.00 -4.27 25.56
CA PRO A 799 16.38 -4.76 24.24
C PRO A 799 17.50 -5.81 24.28
N SER A 800 18.49 -5.61 25.15
CA SER A 800 19.57 -6.59 25.36
C SER A 800 19.09 -7.90 25.97
N LEU A 801 18.09 -7.85 26.85
CA LEU A 801 17.47 -9.06 27.42
C LEU A 801 16.63 -9.80 26.40
N PHE A 802 15.90 -9.09 25.54
CA PHE A 802 15.14 -9.67 24.43
C PHE A 802 16.04 -10.38 23.42
N ALA A 803 17.12 -9.73 22.97
CA ALA A 803 18.10 -10.34 22.07
C ALA A 803 18.71 -11.64 22.66
N ARG A 804 19.03 -11.64 23.96
CA ARG A 804 19.52 -12.83 24.67
C ARG A 804 18.45 -13.92 24.77
N THR A 805 17.19 -13.53 25.00
CA THR A 805 16.05 -14.45 25.10
C THR A 805 15.86 -15.22 23.82
N ASP A 806 15.86 -14.53 22.68
CA ASP A 806 15.67 -15.17 21.37
C ASP A 806 16.80 -16.14 21.05
N ARG A 807 18.05 -15.74 21.33
CA ARG A 807 19.22 -16.62 21.17
C ARG A 807 19.10 -17.89 22.01
N VAL A 808 18.72 -17.77 23.29
CA VAL A 808 18.58 -18.93 24.18
C VAL A 808 17.44 -19.84 23.73
N LEU A 809 16.29 -19.27 23.35
CA LEU A 809 15.13 -20.06 22.95
C LEU A 809 15.35 -20.81 21.64
N ALA A 810 16.19 -20.30 20.72
CA ALA A 810 16.52 -20.93 19.44
C ALA A 810 17.42 -22.18 19.54
N HIS A 811 18.10 -22.41 20.67
CA HIS A 811 18.94 -23.61 20.85
C HIS A 811 18.09 -24.84 21.22
N GLU A 812 18.59 -26.04 20.91
CA GLU A 812 17.98 -27.31 21.33
C GLU A 812 17.88 -27.46 22.85
N HIS A 813 16.93 -28.27 23.33
CA HIS A 813 16.62 -28.49 24.75
C HIS A 813 17.75 -29.26 25.48
N THR A 814 18.84 -28.56 25.79
CA THR A 814 20.03 -29.08 26.49
C THR A 814 20.16 -28.53 27.92
N LEU A 815 20.96 -29.19 28.77
CA LEU A 815 21.30 -28.68 30.11
C LEU A 815 21.98 -27.30 30.04
N ALA A 816 22.85 -27.08 29.04
CA ALA A 816 23.52 -25.80 28.82
C ALA A 816 22.50 -24.68 28.51
N ARG A 817 21.54 -24.93 27.62
CA ARG A 817 20.43 -24.01 27.34
C ARG A 817 19.65 -23.69 28.62
N ARG A 818 19.35 -24.68 29.45
CA ARG A 818 18.62 -24.48 30.72
C ARG A 818 19.38 -23.58 31.69
N LEU A 819 20.69 -23.78 31.85
CA LEU A 819 21.52 -22.92 32.72
C LEU A 819 21.60 -21.48 32.19
N MET A 820 21.73 -21.30 30.87
CA MET A 820 21.67 -19.98 30.24
C MET A 820 20.30 -19.31 30.43
N ALA A 821 19.21 -20.08 30.32
CA ALA A 821 17.85 -19.58 30.55
C ALA A 821 17.62 -19.18 32.02
N GLN A 822 18.17 -19.93 32.99
CA GLN A 822 18.10 -19.59 34.41
C GLN A 822 18.87 -18.30 34.73
N ASP A 823 20.08 -18.14 34.20
CA ASP A 823 20.84 -16.89 34.35
C ASP A 823 20.10 -15.70 33.73
N LEU A 824 19.57 -15.88 32.52
CA LEU A 824 18.80 -14.83 31.85
C LEU A 824 17.51 -14.48 32.61
N LEU A 825 16.80 -15.48 33.14
CA LEU A 825 15.60 -15.27 33.95
C LEU A 825 15.90 -14.48 35.21
N ASN A 826 17.04 -14.71 35.89
CA ASN A 826 17.46 -13.88 37.02
C ASN A 826 17.63 -12.40 36.61
N ASN A 827 18.29 -12.14 35.48
CA ASN A 827 18.45 -10.79 34.96
C ASN A 827 17.09 -10.13 34.65
N CYS A 828 16.12 -10.88 34.11
CA CYS A 828 14.77 -10.39 33.88
C CYS A 828 14.05 -10.01 35.18
N LEU A 829 14.14 -10.86 36.22
CA LEU A 829 13.51 -10.58 37.51
C LEU A 829 14.13 -9.39 38.23
N ASP A 830 15.43 -9.16 38.05
CA ASP A 830 16.11 -8.00 38.64
C ASP A 830 15.67 -6.68 37.96
N VAL A 831 15.43 -6.70 36.63
CA VAL A 831 14.83 -5.55 35.91
C VAL A 831 13.35 -5.37 36.27
N GLU A 832 12.58 -6.45 36.42
CA GLU A 832 11.20 -6.37 36.91
C GLU A 832 11.15 -5.72 38.30
N ALA A 833 12.09 -6.07 39.19
CA ALA A 833 12.20 -5.45 40.50
C ALA A 833 12.56 -3.96 40.44
N GLN A 834 13.36 -3.53 39.45
CA GLN A 834 13.65 -2.10 39.21
C GLN A 834 12.38 -1.35 38.75
N LEU A 835 11.63 -1.91 37.80
CA LEU A 835 10.34 -1.38 37.36
C LEU A 835 9.35 -1.25 38.54
N GLY A 836 9.27 -2.26 39.40
CA GLY A 836 8.44 -2.24 40.61
C GLY A 836 8.87 -1.17 41.63
N ARG A 837 10.17 -0.99 41.88
CA ARG A 837 10.69 0.08 42.75
C ARG A 837 10.41 1.47 42.19
N TRP A 838 10.61 1.65 40.89
CA TRP A 838 10.27 2.90 40.21
C TRP A 838 8.77 3.21 40.36
N PHE A 839 7.90 2.24 40.10
CA PHE A 839 6.45 2.42 40.24
C PHE A 839 6.04 2.74 41.69
N ALA A 840 6.62 2.05 42.68
CA ALA A 840 6.39 2.34 44.10
C ALA A 840 6.86 3.76 44.49
N SER A 841 7.96 4.25 43.90
CA SER A 841 8.45 5.61 44.15
C SER A 841 7.48 6.69 43.66
N LEU A 842 6.72 6.44 42.59
CA LEU A 842 5.65 7.33 42.14
C LEU A 842 4.47 7.38 43.12
N GLN A 843 4.12 6.24 43.73
CA GLN A 843 3.02 6.16 44.71
C GLN A 843 3.36 6.82 46.06
N GLY A 844 4.64 6.78 46.48
CA GLY A 844 5.10 7.35 47.74
C GLY A 844 5.18 8.88 47.79
N GLN A 845 5.13 9.59 46.66
CA GLN A 845 5.15 11.06 46.63
C GLN A 845 3.82 11.72 47.08
N GLY A 846 2.76 10.94 47.29
CA GLY A 846 1.44 11.41 47.74
C GLY A 846 1.20 11.35 49.26
N GLN A 847 2.11 10.82 50.07
CA GLN A 847 2.00 10.83 51.54
C GLN A 847 3.07 11.71 52.16
N GLY A 848 2.67 12.91 52.58
CA GLY A 848 3.54 13.81 53.32
C GLY A 848 3.98 13.22 54.66
N SER A 849 5.29 13.06 54.83
CA SER A 849 5.93 13.21 56.14
C SER A 849 7.35 13.73 55.96
N SER A 850 7.59 14.88 56.57
CA SER A 850 8.88 15.54 56.74
C SER A 850 9.94 14.62 57.34
N SER A 851 11.05 14.40 56.64
CA SER A 851 12.36 14.22 57.29
C SER A 851 13.49 14.55 56.31
N SER A 852 14.33 15.49 56.74
CA SER A 852 15.54 16.01 56.11
C SER A 852 16.42 14.98 55.39
N LEU A 853 16.71 15.25 54.12
CA LEU A 853 17.88 14.70 53.41
C LEU A 853 19.17 15.25 54.05
N PRO A 854 20.17 14.43 54.40
CA PRO A 854 21.46 14.93 54.83
C PRO A 854 22.28 15.40 53.63
N THR A 855 22.87 16.58 53.78
CA THR A 855 23.88 17.18 52.91
C THR A 855 25.28 16.61 53.18
N SER A 856 26.14 16.73 52.16
CA SER A 856 27.61 16.88 52.19
C SER A 856 28.48 15.73 51.62
N SER A 857 29.13 16.09 50.51
CA SER A 857 30.57 15.96 50.21
C SER A 857 31.32 14.64 50.42
N ALA A 858 31.76 14.03 49.31
CA ALA A 858 33.11 13.46 49.19
C ALA A 858 33.53 13.37 47.71
N THR A 859 34.77 13.75 47.46
CA THR A 859 35.52 13.80 46.19
C THR A 859 35.70 12.44 45.48
N PRO A 860 36.00 12.41 44.16
CA PRO A 860 36.18 11.17 43.40
C PRO A 860 37.63 10.64 43.50
N PRO A 861 37.85 9.30 43.60
CA PRO A 861 39.14 8.69 43.27
C PRO A 861 39.15 8.20 41.81
N PRO A 862 40.34 7.92 41.24
CA PRO A 862 40.57 8.02 39.80
C PRO A 862 40.27 6.74 39.02
N SER A 863 40.22 6.93 37.70
CA SER A 863 40.16 5.96 36.62
C SER A 863 41.02 4.70 36.82
N SER A 864 40.39 3.53 36.66
CA SER A 864 41.04 2.38 36.02
C SER A 864 40.02 1.47 35.34
N SER A 865 40.26 1.32 34.05
CA SER A 865 39.72 0.32 33.13
C SER A 865 39.90 -1.11 33.65
N SER A 866 38.83 -1.91 33.64
CA SER A 866 38.81 -3.33 33.16
C SER A 866 37.50 -4.05 33.53
N SER A 867 36.76 -4.47 32.49
CA SER A 867 36.12 -5.79 32.33
C SER A 867 35.33 -6.41 33.50
N LEU A 868 33.99 -6.37 33.44
CA LEU A 868 33.14 -7.24 34.27
C LEU A 868 32.72 -8.50 33.49
N LEU A 869 33.52 -9.54 33.68
CA LEU A 869 33.15 -10.95 33.61
C LEU A 869 32.48 -11.37 34.93
N LEU A 870 31.60 -12.37 34.83
CA LEU A 870 30.88 -13.10 35.88
C LEU A 870 31.66 -13.34 37.19
N GLY A 871 30.97 -13.26 38.34
CA GLY A 871 31.46 -13.76 39.63
C GLY A 871 30.46 -13.64 40.79
N VAL A 872 29.97 -14.80 41.25
CA VAL A 872 29.04 -15.03 42.37
C VAL A 872 29.67 -14.70 43.74
N SER A 873 28.95 -14.04 44.67
CA SER A 873 28.85 -14.44 46.09
C SER A 873 27.95 -13.56 46.97
N ASN A 874 27.27 -14.24 47.92
CA ASN A 874 26.57 -13.78 49.12
C ASN A 874 25.12 -13.25 49.03
N LEU A 875 24.21 -14.22 48.97
CA LEU A 875 22.89 -14.19 49.61
C LEU A 875 23.03 -14.19 51.15
N ASN A 876 22.43 -13.22 51.83
CA ASN A 876 21.80 -13.40 53.14
C ASN A 876 21.00 -12.15 53.53
N ALA A 877 19.72 -12.11 53.14
CA ALA A 877 18.66 -11.39 53.83
C ALA A 877 17.31 -11.88 53.31
N THR A 878 16.63 -12.73 54.10
CA THR A 878 15.20 -13.03 53.93
C THR A 878 14.35 -11.85 54.38
N PRO A 879 13.26 -11.53 53.66
CA PRO A 879 12.04 -11.15 54.35
C PRO A 879 10.88 -12.09 54.02
N SER A 880 10.20 -12.41 55.12
CA SER A 880 8.96 -13.14 55.35
C SER A 880 7.87 -13.08 54.28
N SER A 881 7.24 -14.25 54.12
CA SER A 881 5.92 -14.49 53.56
C SER A 881 4.84 -13.53 54.10
N SER A 882 4.17 -12.82 53.19
CA SER A 882 2.79 -12.38 53.42
C SER A 882 1.96 -12.68 52.18
N SER A 883 0.75 -13.15 52.47
CA SER A 883 -0.29 -13.64 51.56
C SER A 883 -0.49 -12.79 50.30
N ALA A 884 -0.50 -13.46 49.15
CA ALA A 884 -1.02 -12.94 47.89
C ALA A 884 -2.53 -12.65 48.03
N SER A 885 -2.86 -11.47 48.57
CA SER A 885 -4.17 -10.86 48.38
C SER A 885 -4.14 -10.07 47.07
N THR A 886 -5.09 -10.36 46.21
CA THR A 886 -5.49 -9.66 45.00
C THR A 886 -5.39 -8.14 45.17
N VAL A 887 -4.29 -7.51 44.73
CA VAL A 887 -4.26 -6.06 44.58
C VAL A 887 -4.78 -5.76 43.18
N ALA A 888 -6.04 -5.31 43.11
CA ALA A 888 -6.54 -4.56 41.98
C ALA A 888 -5.68 -3.29 41.85
N PHE A 889 -5.07 -3.05 40.69
CA PHE A 889 -4.29 -1.83 40.44
C PHE A 889 -5.04 -0.93 39.46
N PRO A 890 -5.99 -0.12 39.93
CA PRO A 890 -6.61 0.89 39.09
C PRO A 890 -5.55 1.94 38.70
N PHE A 891 -5.73 2.55 37.52
CA PHE A 891 -5.20 3.90 37.26
C PHE A 891 -5.60 4.75 38.47
N PRO A 892 -4.72 5.54 39.11
CA PRO A 892 -5.10 6.24 40.33
C PRO A 892 -6.37 7.06 40.07
N GLU A 893 -7.40 6.87 40.91
CA GLU A 893 -8.66 7.64 40.94
C GLU A 893 -8.44 9.16 41.12
N VAL A 894 -7.19 9.61 41.17
CA VAL A 894 -6.72 10.99 41.37
C VAL A 894 -7.05 11.92 40.19
N LEU A 895 -7.57 11.40 39.08
CA LEU A 895 -7.91 12.22 37.91
C LEU A 895 -9.39 12.64 37.83
N GLN A 896 -10.20 12.36 38.86
CA GLN A 896 -11.59 12.83 38.93
C GLN A 896 -11.76 14.00 39.92
N SER A 897 -11.83 15.21 39.35
CA SER A 897 -12.33 16.48 39.90
C SER A 897 -11.49 17.26 40.93
N PRO A 898 -11.21 18.56 40.70
CA PRO A 898 -10.88 19.50 41.75
C PRO A 898 -12.17 20.15 42.28
N GLN A 899 -12.73 19.65 43.38
CA GLN A 899 -13.64 20.45 44.21
C GLN A 899 -12.94 20.90 45.48
N GLY A 900 -12.63 22.20 45.52
CA GLY A 900 -12.69 23.01 46.75
C GLY A 900 -11.40 23.16 47.56
N GLY A 901 -10.85 24.38 47.53
CA GLY A 901 -9.91 24.88 48.55
C GLY A 901 -8.64 25.48 47.98
N GLY A 902 -8.51 26.80 48.08
CA GLY A 902 -7.53 27.59 47.34
C GLY A 902 -6.08 27.56 47.85
N GLY A 903 -5.17 28.00 46.98
CA GLY A 903 -3.79 28.39 47.33
C GLY A 903 -2.72 27.86 46.38
N GLY A 904 -2.42 28.61 45.31
CA GLY A 904 -1.07 28.79 44.72
C GLY A 904 -0.25 27.60 44.20
N GLY A 905 -0.16 27.47 42.87
CA GLY A 905 1.06 27.07 42.13
C GLY A 905 1.37 25.58 41.92
N GLY A 906 1.25 25.09 40.67
CA GLY A 906 1.90 23.85 40.21
C GLY A 906 1.11 22.95 39.25
N GLY A 907 0.75 23.42 38.05
CA GLY A 907 -0.10 22.68 37.10
C GLY A 907 0.58 21.72 36.09
N GLY A 908 1.83 21.31 36.29
CA GLY A 908 2.60 20.53 35.28
C GLY A 908 2.73 19.02 35.52
N ASN A 909 2.43 18.51 36.72
CA ASN A 909 2.85 17.16 37.13
C ASN A 909 1.91 16.01 36.75
N ASP A 910 0.67 16.30 36.33
CA ASP A 910 -0.36 15.26 36.19
C ASP A 910 -0.27 14.48 34.86
N ARG A 911 -0.06 15.20 33.75
CA ARG A 911 0.02 14.59 32.40
C ARG A 911 1.34 13.86 32.14
N LEU A 912 2.47 14.39 32.62
CA LEU A 912 3.77 13.72 32.51
C LEU A 912 3.79 12.40 33.29
N THR A 913 3.12 12.37 34.44
CA THR A 913 2.92 11.14 35.24
C THR A 913 2.05 10.14 34.48
N ALA A 914 0.95 10.58 33.86
CA ALA A 914 0.11 9.72 33.02
C ALA A 914 0.86 9.16 31.79
N LEU A 915 1.73 9.96 31.16
CA LEU A 915 2.61 9.50 30.08
C LEU A 915 3.60 8.44 30.58
N ALA A 916 4.24 8.68 31.73
CA ALA A 916 5.16 7.72 32.35
C ALA A 916 4.47 6.39 32.71
N LEU A 917 3.26 6.44 33.27
CA LEU A 917 2.46 5.25 33.55
C LEU A 917 2.08 4.50 32.26
N THR A 918 1.74 5.22 31.19
CA THR A 918 1.43 4.63 29.88
C THR A 918 2.64 3.88 29.32
N TYR A 919 3.84 4.46 29.42
CA TYR A 919 5.09 3.82 29.00
C TYR A 919 5.45 2.62 29.88
N TYR A 920 5.19 2.70 31.18
CA TYR A 920 5.37 1.59 32.12
C TYR A 920 4.50 0.39 31.72
N TYR A 921 3.19 0.55 31.55
CA TYR A 921 2.32 -0.55 31.14
C TYR A 921 2.68 -1.10 29.75
N THR A 922 3.08 -0.22 28.83
CA THR A 922 3.57 -0.62 27.50
C THR A 922 4.78 -1.55 27.60
N SER A 923 5.71 -1.26 28.53
CA SER A 923 6.86 -2.13 28.76
C SER A 923 6.47 -3.51 29.29
N LEU A 924 5.45 -3.59 30.15
CA LEU A 924 4.97 -4.86 30.68
C LEU A 924 4.29 -5.72 29.60
N VAL A 925 3.56 -5.09 28.67
CA VAL A 925 2.96 -5.78 27.50
C VAL A 925 4.04 -6.48 26.67
N LEU A 926 5.20 -5.83 26.47
CA LEU A 926 6.33 -6.40 25.76
C LEU A 926 7.11 -7.43 26.60
N PHE A 927 7.26 -7.19 27.90
CA PHE A 927 8.20 -7.91 28.75
C PHE A 927 7.65 -9.23 29.31
N TYR A 928 6.39 -9.25 29.76
CA TYR A 928 5.78 -10.41 30.41
C TYR A 928 5.74 -11.67 29.53
N PRO A 929 5.40 -11.61 28.23
CA PRO A 929 5.44 -12.78 27.36
C PRO A 929 6.84 -13.42 27.26
N GLY A 930 7.90 -12.60 27.32
CA GLY A 930 9.29 -13.08 27.32
C GLY A 930 9.63 -13.87 28.59
N ILE A 931 9.24 -13.37 29.75
CA ILE A 931 9.41 -14.07 31.04
C ILE A 931 8.63 -15.38 31.05
N TRP A 932 7.36 -15.37 30.60
CA TRP A 932 6.53 -16.57 30.51
C TRP A 932 7.20 -17.65 29.64
N ARG A 933 7.67 -17.29 28.44
CA ARG A 933 8.34 -18.23 27.52
C ARG A 933 9.64 -18.80 28.09
N LEU A 934 10.49 -17.96 28.69
CA LEU A 934 11.72 -18.42 29.33
C LEU A 934 11.43 -19.40 30.47
N TYR A 935 10.47 -19.07 31.32
CA TYR A 935 10.11 -19.90 32.47
C TYR A 935 9.51 -21.25 32.04
N PHE A 936 8.50 -21.25 31.17
CA PHE A 936 7.85 -22.49 30.74
C PHE A 936 8.69 -23.34 29.78
N ALA A 937 9.15 -22.77 28.65
CA ALA A 937 9.74 -23.54 27.55
C ALA A 937 11.24 -23.86 27.73
N ALA A 938 11.95 -23.12 28.59
CA ALA A 938 13.39 -23.31 28.80
C ALA A 938 13.75 -23.80 30.21
N VAL A 939 12.96 -23.44 31.25
CA VAL A 939 13.25 -23.84 32.64
C VAL A 939 12.42 -25.06 33.09
N LEU A 940 11.14 -25.16 32.73
CA LEU A 940 10.21 -26.22 33.16
C LEU A 940 10.08 -27.41 32.20
N GLU A 941 9.83 -27.19 30.91
CA GLU A 941 9.56 -28.24 29.91
C GLU A 941 10.63 -29.37 29.83
N PRO A 942 11.95 -29.09 29.94
CA PRO A 942 12.97 -30.15 29.95
C PRO A 942 12.87 -31.11 31.15
N VAL A 943 12.14 -30.75 32.21
CA VAL A 943 11.88 -31.62 33.37
C VAL A 943 10.77 -32.64 33.07
N GLN A 944 9.83 -32.34 32.18
CA GLN A 944 8.72 -33.25 31.86
C GLN A 944 9.12 -34.36 30.86
N VAL A 945 9.95 -34.04 29.86
CA VAL A 945 10.41 -35.01 28.85
C VAL A 945 11.26 -36.13 29.49
N GLN A 946 12.13 -35.79 30.44
CA GLN A 946 12.96 -36.79 31.14
C GLN A 946 12.17 -37.63 32.17
N VAL A 947 11.04 -37.12 32.68
CA VAL A 947 10.16 -37.90 33.58
C VAL A 947 9.30 -38.89 32.78
N GLN A 948 8.92 -38.57 31.54
CA GLN A 948 8.19 -39.50 30.66
C GLN A 948 9.07 -40.65 30.13
N ASP A 949 10.35 -40.41 29.81
CA ASP A 949 11.28 -41.46 29.36
C ASP A 949 11.63 -42.49 30.46
N HIS A 950 11.44 -42.15 31.74
CA HIS A 950 11.64 -43.09 32.85
C HIS A 950 10.47 -44.06 33.08
N HIS A 951 9.33 -43.86 32.42
CA HIS A 951 8.15 -44.74 32.59
C HIS A 951 8.05 -45.87 31.55
N THR A 952 8.95 -45.96 30.57
CA THR A 952 8.94 -46.99 29.52
C THR A 952 10.01 -48.09 29.64
N HIS A 953 10.88 -48.07 30.66
CA HIS A 953 11.82 -49.17 30.92
C HIS A 953 11.82 -49.66 32.37
N HIS A 954 11.73 -50.98 32.53
CA HIS A 954 11.53 -51.73 33.76
C HIS A 954 12.66 -51.66 34.81
N THR A 955 12.23 -51.63 36.08
CA THR A 955 12.77 -52.28 37.30
C THR A 955 14.28 -52.38 37.60
N HIS A 956 14.60 -51.95 38.83
CA HIS A 956 15.69 -52.32 39.76
C HIS A 956 17.01 -51.52 39.79
N HIS A 957 17.17 -50.87 40.96
CA HIS A 957 18.38 -50.51 41.72
C HIS A 957 19.27 -49.32 41.32
N SER A 958 18.95 -48.19 41.98
CA SER A 958 19.85 -47.37 42.81
C SER A 958 21.13 -46.78 42.19
N SER A 959 20.93 -45.65 41.53
CA SER A 959 21.62 -44.41 41.87
C SER A 959 20.66 -43.27 41.54
N SER A 960 20.17 -42.56 42.56
CA SER A 960 19.33 -41.38 42.34
C SER A 960 20.09 -40.43 41.40
N PRO A 961 19.59 -40.10 40.21
CA PRO A 961 20.10 -38.93 39.52
C PRO A 961 19.77 -37.79 40.47
N SER A 962 20.79 -37.10 40.97
CA SER A 962 20.65 -35.82 41.64
C SER A 962 19.71 -34.97 40.81
N SER A 963 18.49 -34.85 41.33
CA SER A 963 17.32 -34.41 40.60
C SER A 963 17.55 -33.01 40.06
N LEU A 964 17.09 -32.82 38.83
CA LEU A 964 17.01 -31.57 38.08
C LEU A 964 16.08 -30.54 38.76
N VAL A 965 16.36 -30.20 40.01
CA VAL A 965 15.58 -29.30 40.85
C VAL A 965 15.67 -27.88 40.28
N VAL A 966 14.52 -27.31 39.94
CA VAL A 966 14.38 -25.88 39.64
C VAL A 966 14.95 -25.10 40.84
N PRO A 967 15.91 -24.17 40.68
CA PRO A 967 16.50 -23.42 41.78
C PRO A 967 15.44 -22.82 42.73
N PRO A 968 15.65 -22.78 44.06
CA PRO A 968 14.65 -22.34 45.03
C PRO A 968 14.01 -20.99 44.73
N ARG A 969 14.78 -20.02 44.19
CA ARG A 969 14.29 -18.69 43.79
C ARG A 969 13.19 -18.75 42.73
N PHE A 970 13.15 -19.79 41.91
CA PHE A 970 12.17 -19.96 40.84
C PHE A 970 10.98 -20.84 41.24
N GLN A 971 11.08 -21.60 42.33
CA GLN A 971 9.98 -22.45 42.82
C GLN A 971 8.81 -21.61 43.37
N THR A 972 9.09 -20.39 43.81
CA THR A 972 8.09 -19.45 44.36
C THR A 972 7.55 -18.46 43.34
N LEU A 973 7.96 -18.55 42.06
CA LEU A 973 7.41 -17.70 41.01
C LEU A 973 5.97 -18.14 40.71
N ASP A 974 5.03 -17.20 40.85
CA ASP A 974 3.66 -17.38 40.35
C ASP A 974 3.65 -17.17 38.83
N PRO A 975 3.49 -18.23 38.02
CA PRO A 975 3.51 -18.08 36.57
C PRO A 975 2.31 -17.25 36.07
N MET A 976 1.18 -17.28 36.79
CA MET A 976 -0.04 -16.58 36.38
C MET A 976 0.13 -15.07 36.34
N ARG A 977 1.12 -14.52 37.05
CA ARG A 977 1.52 -13.11 36.96
C ARG A 977 1.91 -12.70 35.53
N TYR A 978 2.51 -13.60 34.76
CA TYR A 978 2.97 -13.36 33.38
C TYR A 978 2.02 -13.92 32.33
N SER A 979 0.80 -14.30 32.73
CA SER A 979 -0.20 -14.88 31.84
C SER A 979 -0.74 -13.87 30.82
N LEU A 980 -1.27 -14.38 29.70
CA LEU A 980 -1.92 -13.57 28.67
C LEU A 980 -3.03 -12.67 29.24
N SER A 981 -3.77 -13.16 30.24
CA SER A 981 -4.81 -12.37 30.92
C SER A 981 -4.25 -11.13 31.60
N ARG A 982 -3.08 -11.22 32.23
CA ARG A 982 -2.40 -10.07 32.86
C ARG A 982 -1.78 -9.14 31.83
N THR A 983 -1.23 -9.67 30.74
CA THR A 983 -0.75 -8.87 29.61
C THR A 983 -1.90 -8.07 28.98
N ARG A 984 -3.08 -8.69 28.82
CA ARG A 984 -4.30 -8.04 28.30
C ARG A 984 -4.81 -6.94 29.23
N GLU A 985 -4.77 -7.15 30.55
CA GLU A 985 -5.07 -6.10 31.53
C GLU A 985 -4.14 -4.89 31.36
N CYS A 986 -2.83 -5.12 31.23
CA CYS A 986 -1.83 -4.07 30.96
C CYS A 986 -2.14 -3.32 29.66
N ALA A 987 -2.47 -4.04 28.58
CA ALA A 987 -2.88 -3.46 27.30
C ALA A 987 -4.10 -2.53 27.46
N GLY A 988 -5.09 -2.93 28.25
CA GLY A 988 -6.23 -2.07 28.61
C GLY A 988 -5.84 -0.81 29.38
N HIS A 989 -4.83 -0.86 30.26
CA HIS A 989 -4.30 0.34 30.93
C HIS A 989 -3.61 1.30 29.95
N VAL A 990 -2.90 0.78 28.94
CA VAL A 990 -2.30 1.62 27.90
C VAL A 990 -3.39 2.33 27.10
N CYS A 991 -4.46 1.64 26.68
CA CYS A 991 -5.59 2.26 25.98
C CYS A 991 -6.24 3.41 26.79
N ARG A 992 -6.43 3.22 28.10
CA ARG A 992 -6.97 4.27 28.99
C ARG A 992 -6.03 5.47 29.10
N GLY A 993 -4.72 5.23 29.25
CA GLY A 993 -3.71 6.29 29.28
C GLY A 993 -3.68 7.09 27.98
N LEU A 994 -3.70 6.41 26.83
CA LEU A 994 -3.79 7.03 25.51
C LEU A 994 -5.03 7.92 25.36
N ALA A 995 -6.21 7.43 25.76
CA ALA A 995 -7.44 8.22 25.73
C ALA A 995 -7.35 9.49 26.59
N TYR A 996 -6.86 9.37 27.81
CA TYR A 996 -6.70 10.48 28.74
C TYR A 996 -5.69 11.53 28.23
N LEU A 997 -4.57 11.09 27.65
CA LEU A 997 -3.54 12.00 27.15
C LEU A 997 -3.99 12.78 25.90
N LEU A 998 -4.95 12.25 25.13
CA LEU A 998 -5.48 12.86 23.92
C LEU A 998 -6.80 13.62 24.14
N SER A 999 -7.48 13.50 25.29
CA SER A 999 -8.75 14.18 25.53
C SER A 999 -8.58 15.69 25.74
N ASP A 1000 -9.46 16.48 25.13
CA ASP A 1000 -9.60 17.91 25.41
C ASP A 1000 -10.47 18.10 26.66
N ASP A 1001 -9.92 18.71 27.71
CA ASP A 1001 -10.71 19.06 28.90
C ASP A 1001 -11.70 20.18 28.55
N GLU A 1002 -12.99 19.95 28.79
CA GLU A 1002 -14.09 20.91 28.55
C GLU A 1002 -13.99 22.20 29.42
N SER A 1003 -13.01 22.30 30.32
CA SER A 1003 -12.87 23.41 31.28
C SER A 1003 -12.10 24.63 30.77
N GLY A 1004 -11.97 24.83 29.46
CA GLY A 1004 -11.56 26.12 28.89
C GLY A 1004 -10.15 26.62 29.23
N GLY A 1005 -9.20 25.74 29.55
CA GLY A 1005 -7.80 26.09 29.82
C GLY A 1005 -6.82 25.16 29.10
N SER A 1006 -6.09 25.69 28.11
CA SER A 1006 -5.06 25.04 27.27
C SER A 1006 -5.39 23.62 26.76
N GLY A 1007 -5.82 23.52 25.50
CA GLY A 1007 -6.03 22.27 24.77
C GLY A 1007 -4.84 21.30 24.85
N SER A 1008 -5.09 20.00 24.63
CA SER A 1008 -4.17 18.87 24.83
C SER A 1008 -2.66 19.20 24.68
N ALA A 1009 -1.91 19.16 25.78
CA ALA A 1009 -0.49 19.55 25.83
C ALA A 1009 0.48 18.43 25.39
N VAL A 1010 0.00 17.19 25.24
CA VAL A 1010 0.88 16.06 24.91
C VAL A 1010 1.05 15.95 23.41
N GLN A 1011 2.30 15.97 22.96
CA GLN A 1011 2.66 15.84 21.55
C GLN A 1011 2.13 14.51 20.98
N PRO A 1012 1.39 14.51 19.86
CA PRO A 1012 0.83 13.30 19.25
C PRO A 1012 1.85 12.18 19.03
N ASP A 1013 3.08 12.55 18.67
CA ASP A 1013 4.16 11.58 18.41
C ASP A 1013 4.56 10.77 19.65
N LEU A 1014 4.43 11.32 20.86
CA LEU A 1014 4.74 10.60 22.11
C LEU A 1014 3.73 9.49 22.42
N LEU A 1015 2.53 9.57 21.84
CA LEU A 1015 1.45 8.59 22.01
C LEU A 1015 1.57 7.44 21.00
N TRP A 1016 2.40 7.61 19.98
CA TRP A 1016 2.52 6.66 18.88
C TRP A 1016 3.12 5.32 19.30
N HIS A 1017 4.24 5.33 20.04
CA HIS A 1017 4.90 4.11 20.49
C HIS A 1017 4.00 3.22 21.37
N PRO A 1018 3.37 3.74 22.44
CA PRO A 1018 2.42 2.96 23.22
C PRO A 1018 1.26 2.44 22.37
N PHE A 1019 0.67 3.28 21.50
CA PHE A 1019 -0.41 2.88 20.59
C PHE A 1019 -0.02 1.70 19.68
N SER A 1020 1.17 1.77 19.07
CA SER A 1020 1.68 0.73 18.18
C SER A 1020 1.84 -0.62 18.88
N VAL A 1021 2.30 -0.62 20.13
CA VAL A 1021 2.45 -1.85 20.93
C VAL A 1021 1.10 -2.47 21.23
N VAL A 1022 0.09 -1.69 21.65
CA VAL A 1022 -1.23 -2.26 22.00
C VAL A 1022 -1.97 -2.76 20.77
N ARG A 1023 -1.89 -2.01 19.67
CA ARG A 1023 -2.48 -2.41 18.39
C ARG A 1023 -1.90 -3.75 17.94
N ARG A 1024 -0.56 -3.87 17.92
CA ARG A 1024 0.12 -5.12 17.55
C ARG A 1024 -0.24 -6.26 18.50
N PHE A 1025 -0.35 -6.00 19.80
CA PHE A 1025 -0.78 -7.00 20.77
C PHE A 1025 -2.17 -7.56 20.45
N TYR A 1026 -3.17 -6.71 20.18
CA TYR A 1026 -4.52 -7.16 19.84
C TYR A 1026 -4.61 -7.79 18.45
N GLU A 1027 -3.79 -7.36 17.48
CA GLU A 1027 -3.65 -8.02 16.18
C GLU A 1027 -3.11 -9.45 16.36
N GLU A 1028 -2.04 -9.63 17.13
CA GLU A 1028 -1.48 -10.95 17.44
C GLU A 1028 -2.47 -11.82 18.22
N GLU A 1029 -3.23 -11.25 19.17
CA GLU A 1029 -4.26 -11.97 19.93
C GLU A 1029 -5.44 -12.40 19.04
N GLU A 1030 -5.92 -11.55 18.12
CA GLU A 1030 -6.95 -11.90 17.15
C GLU A 1030 -6.50 -13.04 16.24
N MET A 1031 -5.24 -13.00 15.77
CA MET A 1031 -4.64 -14.05 14.94
C MET A 1031 -4.51 -15.38 15.68
N VAL A 1032 -4.12 -15.37 16.96
CA VAL A 1032 -4.06 -16.58 17.80
C VAL A 1032 -5.49 -17.08 18.12
N ALA A 1033 -6.47 -16.19 18.24
CA ALA A 1033 -7.88 -16.54 18.50
C ALA A 1033 -8.62 -17.13 17.28
N VAL A 1034 -7.97 -17.26 16.12
CA VAL A 1034 -8.50 -18.00 14.96
C VAL A 1034 -8.80 -19.47 15.32
N GLY A 1035 -8.14 -20.02 16.35
CA GLY A 1035 -8.42 -21.34 16.94
C GLY A 1035 -9.22 -21.34 18.26
N ALA A 1036 -9.65 -20.18 18.77
CA ALA A 1036 -10.29 -20.04 20.09
C ALA A 1036 -11.81 -19.75 20.02
N SER A 1037 -12.47 -19.65 21.19
CA SER A 1037 -13.92 -19.42 21.29
C SER A 1037 -14.36 -18.11 20.61
N ALA A 1038 -15.59 -18.09 20.09
CA ALA A 1038 -16.16 -16.91 19.41
C ALA A 1038 -16.13 -15.64 20.30
N SER A 1039 -16.21 -15.79 21.62
CA SER A 1039 -16.15 -14.68 22.59
C SER A 1039 -14.77 -14.03 22.68
N ALA A 1040 -13.68 -14.82 22.62
CA ALA A 1040 -12.32 -14.29 22.66
C ALA A 1040 -12.01 -13.47 21.38
N ARG A 1041 -12.44 -13.98 20.23
CA ARG A 1041 -12.31 -13.29 18.94
C ARG A 1041 -13.14 -12.01 18.88
N ALA A 1042 -14.36 -12.04 19.42
CA ALA A 1042 -15.22 -10.86 19.49
C ALA A 1042 -14.62 -9.77 20.38
N SER A 1043 -13.98 -10.13 21.50
CA SER A 1043 -13.33 -9.15 22.36
C SER A 1043 -12.18 -8.46 21.62
N ALA A 1044 -11.15 -9.20 21.15
CA ALA A 1044 -10.00 -8.63 20.44
C ALA A 1044 -10.40 -7.68 19.30
N ARG A 1045 -11.45 -8.04 18.55
CA ARG A 1045 -12.00 -7.21 17.47
C ARG A 1045 -12.59 -5.88 17.96
N LEU A 1046 -13.24 -5.85 19.13
CA LEU A 1046 -13.73 -4.60 19.73
C LEU A 1046 -12.59 -3.67 20.12
N GLU A 1047 -11.49 -4.20 20.67
CA GLU A 1047 -10.35 -3.35 21.01
C GLU A 1047 -9.59 -2.87 19.75
N LEU A 1048 -9.55 -3.66 18.67
CA LEU A 1048 -9.04 -3.19 17.37
C LEU A 1048 -9.90 -2.08 16.77
N MET A 1049 -11.24 -2.16 16.90
CA MET A 1049 -12.13 -1.07 16.52
C MET A 1049 -11.86 0.20 17.35
N TRP A 1050 -11.58 0.06 18.65
CA TRP A 1050 -11.16 1.17 19.50
C TRP A 1050 -9.82 1.77 19.01
N CYS A 1051 -8.85 0.94 18.64
CA CYS A 1051 -7.55 1.39 18.11
C CYS A 1051 -7.72 2.21 16.82
N GLU A 1052 -8.58 1.78 15.90
CA GLU A 1052 -8.87 2.55 14.69
C GLU A 1052 -9.55 3.90 15.01
N GLY A 1053 -10.52 3.90 15.93
CA GLY A 1053 -11.13 5.15 16.40
C GLY A 1053 -10.14 6.11 17.08
N PHE A 1054 -9.16 5.58 17.83
CA PHE A 1054 -8.08 6.38 18.42
C PHE A 1054 -7.15 6.95 17.36
N ARG A 1055 -6.78 6.16 16.33
CA ARG A 1055 -5.93 6.60 15.21
C ARG A 1055 -6.50 7.83 14.52
N GLU A 1056 -7.80 7.84 14.24
CA GLU A 1056 -8.47 8.99 13.60
C GLU A 1056 -8.43 10.25 14.48
N ARG A 1057 -8.59 10.12 15.80
CA ARG A 1057 -8.43 11.27 16.73
C ARG A 1057 -7.00 11.78 16.79
N LEU A 1058 -6.01 10.88 16.77
CA LEU A 1058 -4.60 11.24 16.76
C LEU A 1058 -4.23 12.01 15.47
N LEU A 1059 -4.74 11.54 14.32
CA LEU A 1059 -4.58 12.21 13.03
C LEU A 1059 -5.24 13.60 13.03
N ALA A 1060 -6.43 13.72 13.59
CA ALA A 1060 -7.10 15.02 13.74
C ALA A 1060 -6.25 16.00 14.55
N ARG A 1061 -5.70 15.56 15.69
CA ARG A 1061 -4.82 16.40 16.53
C ARG A 1061 -3.54 16.83 15.79
N GLY A 1062 -2.93 15.93 15.03
CA GLY A 1062 -1.76 16.28 14.23
C GLY A 1062 -2.06 17.28 13.10
N ARG A 1063 -3.26 17.22 12.50
CA ARG A 1063 -3.72 18.25 11.54
C ARG A 1063 -3.85 19.62 12.19
N GLU A 1064 -4.40 19.71 13.39
CA GLU A 1064 -4.51 20.98 14.14
C GLU A 1064 -3.12 21.60 14.40
N ILE A 1065 -2.16 20.79 14.86
CA ILE A 1065 -0.79 21.27 15.09
C ILE A 1065 -0.15 21.74 13.78
N ARG A 1066 -0.33 20.99 12.68
CA ARG A 1066 0.16 21.38 11.35
C ARG A 1066 -0.39 22.74 10.92
N GLU A 1067 -1.69 22.98 11.07
CA GLU A 1067 -2.33 24.25 10.71
C GLU A 1067 -1.73 25.42 11.51
N VAL A 1068 -1.51 25.23 12.82
CA VAL A 1068 -0.83 26.22 13.68
C VAL A 1068 0.61 26.47 13.22
N VAL A 1069 1.32 25.43 12.79
CA VAL A 1069 2.71 25.56 12.31
C VAL A 1069 2.78 26.32 10.99
N GLN A 1070 1.91 26.01 10.02
CA GLN A 1070 1.89 26.67 8.72
C GLN A 1070 1.45 28.14 8.81
N GLY A 1071 0.65 28.50 9.80
CA GLY A 1071 0.17 29.88 10.03
C GLY A 1071 1.19 30.85 10.62
N ARG A 1072 2.43 30.42 10.92
CA ARG A 1072 3.45 31.23 11.60
C ARG A 1072 4.70 31.45 10.72
N MET A 1073 5.43 32.53 11.00
CA MET A 1073 6.75 32.77 10.43
C MET A 1073 7.85 32.17 11.30
N TRP A 1074 8.79 31.45 10.70
CA TRP A 1074 9.79 30.66 11.40
C TRP A 1074 11.22 31.08 11.07
N VAL A 1075 12.12 31.00 12.04
CA VAL A 1075 13.56 31.24 11.89
C VAL A 1075 14.32 29.95 12.17
N ASP A 1076 15.26 29.60 11.28
CA ASP A 1076 16.16 28.47 11.45
C ASP A 1076 17.24 28.78 12.51
N LEU A 1077 17.33 27.94 13.54
CA LEU A 1077 18.33 28.10 14.62
C LEU A 1077 19.44 27.07 14.60
N ALA A 1078 19.14 25.85 14.17
CA ALA A 1078 20.12 24.78 14.09
C ALA A 1078 19.68 23.72 13.08
N SER A 1079 20.61 23.38 12.18
CA SER A 1079 20.61 22.12 11.44
C SER A 1079 21.36 21.08 12.27
N PHE A 1080 20.76 19.89 12.40
CA PHE A 1080 21.20 18.83 13.31
C PHE A 1080 21.75 17.61 12.56
#